data_AF-E3H5E9-F1
#
_entry.id   AF-E3H5E9-F1
#
_cell.length_a   1.000
_cell.length_b   1.000
_cell.length_c   1.000
_cell.angle_alpha   90.00
_cell.angle_beta   90.00
_cell.angle_gamma   90.00
#
_symmetry.space_group_name_H-M   'P 1'
#
loop_
_entity.id
_entity.type
_entity.pdbx_description
1 polymer ?
#
loop_
_entity_poly.entity_id
_entity_poly.type
_entity_poly.pdbx_seq_one_letter_code
_entity_poly.pdbx_strand_id
1 'polypeptide(L)'
;MIEKPREHEETNATNPIGKTEKFVSKHFVRLLVWLAVSGGALAIFGPWLLYVTGLTGETDANLRLHILYVTGGTIAVLGLVETHRKNTTDRIKADADIQNYQASQSHQAKMLDEQARQFTENIAKEREKIEADKAKSEQDYIRQVHAERRSRYATAIEQLSNDKASIRLGGVYTLVGLVDEWLADEKTIPDIEERRKEGQVIINNLCAYIRSPFLLTERAEQLDKPYAKDLQKDFGGDKEKFDANKIAFSRDKAALEEERQIRQSIIKEIRERLQGIGTQDPWSKFDYDFSNAHFFYPIDFTYSYFGASLQFSGATFSGYAEFCGTNFAQIANFSKANFTRDTDFSKANFTGVGFSRATFAERANFTEATFTQGADFTEANFTGVGFSRATFAERANFTEATFTQGADFTEAKFTRNAIFLGATFTQSADFPKTFYNFPKTPFDFSEVKFIQHAIFVGATFTQGANFSNAIFTGNADFTEADFNFSEVKFIQHAIFVGATFTQGANFSNAIFTGNADFTGAEFDFSGATFDFSGATFIQGADFSEAQFIGNTDFSKASFTVNNDDLCGTVYTELSMATFDFSESIFDGYVFFSCATFAERVDFTEAIFTRGASFSGTTFHGDPIFAFTFLADDCDYETYEAKFSCRVNPTDYNFEADPESPYKIETEEQEHNGIKFIIPKDTELFDPDDPSN
;
A
#
# COMPACT_ATOMS: atom_id res chain seq x y z
N MET A 1 48.24 0.20 53.17
CA MET A 1 48.82 0.99 54.28
C MET A 1 47.68 1.54 55.11
N ILE A 2 47.58 1.07 56.35
CA ILE A 2 47.21 1.79 57.59
C ILE A 2 46.85 0.68 58.58
N GLU A 3 47.81 0.43 59.45
CA GLU A 3 47.80 -0.50 60.57
C GLU A 3 47.14 0.22 61.77
N LYS A 4 46.22 -0.45 62.48
CA LYS A 4 45.78 -0.04 63.82
C LYS A 4 45.60 -1.29 64.70
N PRO A 5 45.89 -1.19 66.00
CA PRO A 5 46.43 -2.29 66.80
C PRO A 5 45.34 -3.05 67.56
N ARG A 6 45.62 -4.32 67.89
CA ARG A 6 44.85 -5.10 68.86
C ARG A 6 45.18 -4.61 70.27
N GLU A 7 44.18 -4.10 70.98
CA GLU A 7 44.27 -3.83 72.40
C GLU A 7 44.27 -5.14 73.20
N HIS A 8 45.17 -5.19 74.17
CA HIS A 8 45.22 -6.17 75.24
C HIS A 8 44.07 -5.91 76.23
N GLU A 9 43.19 -6.88 76.42
CA GLU A 9 42.32 -6.92 77.60
C GLU A 9 42.90 -7.93 78.60
N GLU A 10 43.72 -7.40 79.52
CA GLU A 10 43.94 -7.99 80.83
C GLU A 10 42.68 -7.75 81.68
N THR A 11 41.87 -8.79 81.91
CA THR A 11 40.86 -8.77 82.98
C THR A 11 41.33 -9.59 84.17
N ASN A 12 41.91 -8.86 85.13
CA ASN A 12 42.09 -9.25 86.52
C ASN A 12 40.76 -9.71 87.13
N ALA A 13 40.67 -10.98 87.52
CA ALA A 13 39.67 -11.47 88.45
C ALA A 13 40.37 -11.93 89.75
N THR A 14 40.56 -10.99 90.66
CA THR A 14 40.98 -11.24 92.05
C THR A 14 39.85 -11.90 92.82
N ASN A 15 39.91 -13.22 93.00
CA ASN A 15 39.02 -13.95 93.89
C ASN A 15 39.68 -14.13 95.28
N PRO A 16 39.14 -13.58 96.37
CA PRO A 16 39.79 -13.55 97.68
C PRO A 16 39.70 -14.86 98.48
N ILE A 17 39.20 -15.95 97.87
CA ILE A 17 39.01 -17.26 98.51
C ILE A 17 40.28 -18.13 98.43
N GLY A 18 41.23 -17.81 97.55
CA GLY A 18 42.45 -18.61 97.36
C GLY A 18 43.54 -18.45 98.42
N LYS A 19 43.47 -17.45 99.32
CA LYS A 19 44.55 -17.22 100.31
C LYS A 19 44.50 -18.18 101.49
N THR A 20 43.32 -18.50 101.99
CA THR A 20 43.14 -19.46 103.10
C THR A 20 43.33 -20.90 102.62
N GLU A 21 42.82 -21.26 101.44
CA GLU A 21 43.01 -22.59 100.85
C GLU A 21 44.46 -22.90 100.45
N LYS A 22 45.19 -21.92 99.90
CA LYS A 22 46.60 -22.11 99.51
C LYS A 22 47.53 -22.19 100.72
N PHE A 23 47.16 -21.54 101.83
CA PHE A 23 47.89 -21.64 103.10
C PHE A 23 47.73 -23.04 103.73
N VAL A 24 46.48 -23.54 103.80
CA VAL A 24 46.20 -24.89 104.31
C VAL A 24 46.83 -25.94 103.41
N SER A 25 46.68 -25.89 102.09
CA SER A 25 47.27 -26.89 101.16
C SER A 25 48.80 -26.96 101.22
N LYS A 26 49.49 -25.80 101.19
CA LYS A 26 50.97 -25.76 101.19
C LYS A 26 51.57 -26.27 102.50
N HIS A 27 50.81 -26.15 103.59
CA HIS A 27 51.25 -26.58 104.91
C HIS A 27 50.45 -27.78 105.42
N PHE A 28 49.59 -28.42 104.62
CA PHE A 28 48.67 -29.46 105.09
C PHE A 28 49.44 -30.68 105.60
N VAL A 29 50.41 -31.14 104.80
CA VAL A 29 51.33 -32.21 105.20
C VAL A 29 52.15 -31.79 106.42
N ARG A 30 52.60 -30.52 106.48
CA ARG A 30 53.33 -29.99 107.64
C ARG A 30 52.45 -29.90 108.89
N LEU A 31 51.16 -29.60 108.75
CA LEU A 31 50.16 -29.49 109.81
C LEU A 31 49.83 -30.88 110.35
N LEU A 32 49.64 -31.88 109.46
CA LEU A 32 49.45 -33.28 109.85
C LEU A 32 50.68 -33.82 110.59
N VAL A 33 51.88 -33.58 110.06
CA VAL A 33 53.14 -33.97 110.70
C VAL A 33 53.30 -33.26 112.04
N TRP A 34 53.00 -31.97 112.11
CA TRP A 34 53.10 -31.21 113.36
C TRP A 34 52.08 -31.70 114.40
N LEU A 35 50.83 -31.99 114.03
CA LEU A 35 49.81 -32.57 114.92
C LEU A 35 50.19 -33.97 115.39
N ALA A 36 50.77 -34.80 114.52
CA ALA A 36 51.25 -36.13 114.88
C ALA A 36 52.43 -36.06 115.85
N VAL A 37 53.42 -35.19 115.59
CA VAL A 37 54.63 -35.04 116.43
C VAL A 37 54.31 -34.38 117.76
N SER A 38 53.53 -33.29 117.76
CA SER A 38 53.12 -32.58 118.98
C SER A 38 52.20 -33.44 119.84
N GLY A 39 51.21 -34.12 119.24
CA GLY A 39 50.33 -35.07 119.93
C GLY A 39 51.11 -36.24 120.52
N GLY A 40 52.05 -36.80 119.76
CA GLY A 40 52.94 -37.86 120.23
C GLY A 40 53.84 -37.41 121.38
N ALA A 41 54.42 -36.21 121.28
CA ALA A 41 55.25 -35.63 122.34
C ALA A 41 54.43 -35.34 123.61
N LEU A 42 53.22 -34.78 123.47
CA LEU A 42 52.31 -34.54 124.61
C LEU A 42 51.90 -35.84 125.29
N ALA A 43 51.65 -36.89 124.50
CA ALA A 43 51.27 -38.20 125.01
C ALA A 43 52.41 -38.88 125.79
N ILE A 44 53.67 -38.62 125.44
CA ILE A 44 54.85 -39.20 126.10
C ILE A 44 55.26 -38.38 127.32
N PHE A 45 55.46 -37.07 127.14
CA PHE A 45 56.04 -36.22 128.19
C PHE A 45 54.99 -35.61 129.11
N GLY A 46 53.75 -35.39 128.65
CA GLY A 46 52.70 -34.78 129.46
C GLY A 46 52.43 -35.52 130.77
N PRO A 47 52.16 -36.85 130.75
CA PRO A 47 51.95 -37.63 131.97
C PRO A 47 53.20 -37.68 132.88
N TRP A 48 54.40 -37.71 132.29
CA TRP A 48 55.67 -37.72 133.02
C TRP A 48 55.97 -36.37 133.69
N LEU A 49 55.70 -35.25 133.02
CA LEU A 49 55.90 -33.91 133.55
C LEU A 49 54.94 -33.62 134.71
N LEU A 50 53.68 -34.04 134.59
CA LEU A 50 52.69 -33.93 135.67
C LEU A 50 53.11 -34.75 136.91
N TYR A 51 53.78 -35.89 136.71
CA TYR A 51 54.35 -36.69 137.79
C TYR A 51 55.56 -36.02 138.47
N VAL A 52 56.56 -35.56 137.71
CA VAL A 52 57.80 -34.97 138.28
C VAL A 52 57.56 -33.64 139.01
N THR A 53 56.52 -32.91 138.63
CA THR A 53 56.11 -31.66 139.32
C THR A 53 55.36 -31.90 140.64
N GLY A 54 55.17 -33.17 141.05
CA GLY A 54 54.53 -33.56 142.31
C GLY A 54 53.00 -33.47 142.30
N LEU A 55 52.39 -33.13 141.15
CA LEU A 55 50.93 -33.01 140.97
C LEU A 55 50.23 -34.37 140.89
N THR A 56 50.96 -35.45 140.59
CA THR A 56 50.44 -36.82 140.61
C THR A 56 51.40 -37.76 141.34
N GLY A 57 50.84 -38.72 142.10
CA GLY A 57 51.62 -39.69 142.88
C GLY A 57 52.34 -40.75 142.04
N GLU A 58 51.88 -40.99 140.80
CA GLU A 58 52.47 -41.87 139.76
C GLU A 58 52.10 -41.35 138.34
N THR A 59 52.75 -41.85 137.29
CA THR A 59 52.44 -41.48 135.88
C THR A 59 51.18 -42.19 135.34
N ASP A 60 50.12 -41.47 134.94
CA ASP A 60 48.84 -42.03 134.44
C ASP A 60 48.86 -42.40 132.94
N ALA A 61 48.59 -43.67 132.63
CA ALA A 61 48.61 -44.24 131.27
C ALA A 61 47.32 -44.00 130.46
N ASN A 62 46.16 -43.74 131.08
CA ASN A 62 44.89 -43.57 130.36
C ASN A 62 44.80 -42.23 129.61
N LEU A 63 45.44 -41.20 130.16
CA LEU A 63 45.54 -39.88 129.55
C LEU A 63 46.32 -39.95 128.22
N ARG A 64 47.39 -40.74 128.17
CA ARG A 64 48.20 -40.98 126.97
C ARG A 64 47.37 -41.54 125.81
N LEU A 65 46.49 -42.50 126.09
CA LEU A 65 45.70 -43.17 125.07
C LEU A 65 44.63 -42.26 124.44
N HIS A 66 43.96 -41.44 125.26
CA HIS A 66 42.98 -40.47 124.77
C HIS A 66 43.61 -39.39 123.89
N ILE A 67 44.80 -38.90 124.26
CA ILE A 67 45.54 -37.93 123.43
C ILE A 67 45.84 -38.54 122.05
N LEU A 68 46.25 -39.81 122.00
CA LEU A 68 46.54 -40.51 120.74
C LEU A 68 45.29 -40.75 119.87
N TYR A 69 44.14 -41.13 120.47
CA TYR A 69 42.91 -41.33 119.70
C TYR A 69 42.36 -40.04 119.12
N VAL A 70 42.35 -38.96 119.91
CA VAL A 70 41.88 -37.66 119.43
C VAL A 70 42.78 -37.15 118.31
N THR A 71 44.11 -37.27 118.44
CA THR A 71 45.01 -36.86 117.36
C THR A 71 44.90 -37.74 116.12
N GLY A 72 44.82 -39.06 116.26
CA GLY A 72 44.63 -39.98 115.13
C GLY A 72 43.31 -39.75 114.38
N GLY A 73 42.20 -39.58 115.11
CA GLY A 73 40.89 -39.29 114.52
C GLY A 73 40.86 -37.95 113.80
N THR A 74 41.50 -36.92 114.37
CA THR A 74 41.59 -35.60 113.73
C THR A 74 42.40 -35.66 112.43
N ILE A 75 43.50 -36.43 112.40
CA ILE A 75 44.30 -36.66 111.19
C ILE A 75 43.48 -37.37 110.09
N ALA A 76 42.70 -38.39 110.44
CA ALA A 76 41.91 -39.16 109.47
C ALA A 76 40.80 -38.31 108.81
N VAL A 77 40.08 -37.51 109.60
CA VAL A 77 39.04 -36.60 109.08
C VAL A 77 39.66 -35.54 108.17
N LEU A 78 40.79 -34.96 108.57
CA LEU A 78 41.53 -34.01 107.73
C LEU A 78 41.96 -34.64 106.39
N GLY A 79 42.43 -35.89 106.40
CA GLY A 79 42.80 -36.62 105.18
C GLY A 79 41.62 -36.89 104.23
N LEU A 80 40.45 -37.21 104.77
CA LEU A 80 39.22 -37.39 104.00
C LEU A 80 38.73 -36.07 103.37
N VAL A 81 38.78 -34.98 104.13
CA VAL A 81 38.43 -33.64 103.64
C VAL A 81 39.35 -33.22 102.49
N GLU A 82 40.66 -33.46 102.61
CA GLU A 82 41.62 -33.12 101.55
C GLU A 82 41.42 -33.99 100.30
N THR A 83 41.10 -35.28 100.46
CA THR A 83 40.81 -36.18 99.33
C THR A 83 39.52 -35.76 98.60
N HIS A 84 38.46 -35.43 99.34
CA HIS A 84 37.22 -34.91 98.77
C HIS A 84 37.43 -33.57 98.06
N ARG A 85 38.21 -32.66 98.67
CA ARG A 85 38.61 -31.37 98.07
C ARG A 85 39.35 -31.58 96.75
N LYS A 86 40.31 -32.51 96.73
CA LYS A 86 41.10 -32.84 95.52
C LYS A 86 40.21 -33.41 94.42
N ASN A 87 39.36 -34.39 94.71
CA ASN A 87 38.41 -34.95 93.73
C ASN A 87 37.43 -33.90 93.20
N THR A 88 36.96 -32.99 94.07
CA THR A 88 36.07 -31.89 93.63
C THR A 88 36.80 -30.93 92.71
N THR A 89 38.06 -30.61 93.01
CA THR A 89 38.92 -29.74 92.19
C THR A 89 39.21 -30.38 90.82
N ASP A 90 39.55 -31.67 90.80
CA ASP A 90 39.83 -32.41 89.56
C ASP A 90 38.58 -32.53 88.68
N ARG A 91 37.39 -32.72 89.28
CA ARG A 91 36.11 -32.72 88.54
C ARG A 91 35.79 -31.35 87.94
N ILE A 92 35.95 -30.26 88.70
CA ILE A 92 35.78 -28.89 88.20
C ILE A 92 36.73 -28.62 87.03
N LYS A 93 37.97 -29.10 87.12
CA LYS A 93 38.95 -28.97 86.04
C LYS A 93 38.55 -29.76 84.79
N ALA A 94 38.10 -31.01 84.95
CA ALA A 94 37.63 -31.83 83.83
C ALA A 94 36.37 -31.24 83.15
N ASP A 95 35.42 -30.72 83.93
CA ASP A 95 34.22 -30.04 83.41
C ASP A 95 34.61 -28.76 82.65
N ALA A 96 35.58 -28.00 83.17
CA ALA A 96 36.13 -26.82 82.48
C ALA A 96 36.84 -27.19 81.17
N ASP A 97 37.58 -28.31 81.14
CA ASP A 97 38.24 -28.80 79.92
C ASP A 97 37.22 -29.26 78.87
N ILE A 98 36.13 -29.93 79.27
CA ILE A 98 35.02 -30.31 78.37
C ILE A 98 34.32 -29.08 77.81
N GLN A 99 34.02 -28.08 78.65
CA GLN A 99 33.40 -26.83 78.20
C GLN A 99 34.31 -26.08 77.23
N ASN A 100 35.62 -26.01 77.51
CA ASN A 100 36.60 -25.42 76.61
C ASN A 100 36.65 -26.16 75.26
N TYR A 101 36.58 -27.50 75.27
CA TYR A 101 36.56 -28.29 74.04
C TYR A 101 35.28 -28.09 73.23
N GLN A 102 34.11 -28.07 73.88
CA GLN A 102 32.82 -27.77 73.23
C GLN A 102 32.77 -26.35 72.68
N ALA A 103 33.30 -25.37 73.43
CA ALA A 103 33.44 -24.00 72.96
C ALA A 103 34.37 -23.91 71.74
N SER A 104 35.48 -24.66 71.74
CA SER A 104 36.40 -24.77 70.61
C SER A 104 35.73 -25.38 69.37
N GLN A 105 34.95 -26.47 69.53
CA GLN A 105 34.19 -27.07 68.43
C GLN A 105 33.11 -26.12 67.88
N SER A 106 32.35 -25.46 68.76
CA SER A 106 31.34 -24.48 68.34
C SER A 106 31.98 -23.31 67.61
N HIS A 107 33.13 -22.83 68.08
CA HIS A 107 33.92 -21.80 67.40
C HIS A 107 34.38 -22.28 66.02
N GLN A 108 34.92 -23.50 65.91
CA GLN A 108 35.32 -24.07 64.61
C GLN A 108 34.14 -24.22 63.64
N ALA A 109 32.99 -24.70 64.10
CA ALA A 109 31.79 -24.84 63.27
C ALA A 109 31.28 -23.48 62.78
N LYS A 110 31.25 -22.46 63.65
CA LYS A 110 30.90 -21.08 63.25
C LYS A 110 31.88 -20.49 62.25
N MET A 111 33.19 -20.74 62.44
CA MET A 111 34.22 -20.30 61.50
C MET A 111 34.06 -20.97 60.13
N LEU A 112 33.71 -22.26 60.09
CA LEU A 112 33.49 -23.00 58.86
C LEU A 112 32.23 -22.53 58.12
N ASP A 113 31.13 -22.30 58.85
CA ASP A 113 29.88 -21.78 58.30
C ASP A 113 30.07 -20.37 57.73
N GLU A 114 30.79 -19.51 58.46
CA GLU A 114 31.14 -18.17 57.98
C GLU A 114 32.08 -18.24 56.75
N GLN A 115 33.03 -19.18 56.70
CA GLN A 115 33.84 -19.42 55.49
C GLN A 115 32.98 -19.88 54.31
N ALA A 116 32.03 -20.80 54.52
CA ALA A 116 31.13 -21.28 53.46
C ALA A 116 30.22 -20.17 52.95
N ARG A 117 29.71 -19.31 53.84
CA ARG A 117 28.93 -18.12 53.49
C ARG A 117 29.76 -17.14 52.67
N GLN A 118 30.97 -16.80 53.13
CA GLN A 118 31.89 -15.92 52.40
C GLN A 118 32.27 -16.48 51.03
N PHE A 119 32.49 -17.79 50.91
CA PHE A 119 32.78 -18.45 49.64
C PHE A 119 31.59 -18.36 48.68
N THR A 120 30.38 -18.60 49.17
CA THR A 120 29.15 -18.51 48.37
C THR A 120 28.88 -17.07 47.90
N GLU A 121 29.03 -16.09 48.79
CA GLU A 121 28.93 -14.67 48.45
C GLU A 121 29.99 -14.25 47.41
N ASN A 122 31.23 -14.74 47.53
CA ASN A 122 32.28 -14.47 46.55
C ASN A 122 31.97 -15.09 45.19
N ILE A 123 31.46 -16.33 45.13
CA ILE A 123 31.02 -16.95 43.86
C ILE A 123 29.88 -16.15 43.23
N ALA A 124 28.91 -15.70 44.01
CA ALA A 124 27.80 -14.90 43.51
C ALA A 124 28.29 -13.57 42.91
N LYS A 125 29.19 -12.87 43.62
CA LYS A 125 29.84 -11.63 43.10
C LYS A 125 30.68 -11.88 41.86
N GLU A 126 31.42 -12.99 41.78
CA GLU A 126 32.18 -13.33 40.58
C GLU A 126 31.28 -13.66 39.39
N ARG A 127 30.15 -14.37 39.61
CA ARG A 127 29.16 -14.63 38.55
C ARG A 127 28.53 -13.33 38.03
N GLU A 128 28.09 -12.46 38.94
CA GLU A 128 27.54 -11.14 38.57
C GLU A 128 28.56 -10.32 37.78
N LYS A 129 29.83 -10.34 38.20
CA LYS A 129 30.92 -9.68 37.48
C LYS A 129 31.15 -10.28 36.08
N ILE A 130 31.16 -11.60 35.94
CA ILE A 130 31.33 -12.28 34.64
C ILE A 130 30.16 -11.96 33.71
N GLU A 131 28.93 -11.95 34.21
CA GLU A 131 27.75 -11.58 33.42
C GLU A 131 27.79 -10.12 32.98
N ALA A 132 28.18 -9.20 33.88
CA ALA A 132 28.37 -7.79 33.55
C ALA A 132 29.50 -7.58 32.53
N ASP A 133 30.63 -8.27 32.69
CA ASP A 133 31.76 -8.19 31.75
C ASP A 133 31.38 -8.76 30.38
N LYS A 134 30.59 -9.84 30.33
CA LYS A 134 30.07 -10.41 29.08
C LYS A 134 29.10 -9.44 28.39
N ALA A 135 28.13 -8.88 29.13
CA ALA A 135 27.17 -7.92 28.59
C ALA A 135 27.87 -6.65 28.06
N LYS A 136 28.88 -6.16 28.79
CA LYS A 136 29.70 -5.03 28.35
C LYS A 136 30.49 -5.35 27.08
N SER A 137 31.13 -6.51 27.01
CA SER A 137 31.87 -6.96 25.82
C SER A 137 30.96 -7.07 24.58
N GLU A 138 29.74 -7.59 24.75
CA GLU A 138 28.75 -7.69 23.68
C GLU A 138 28.28 -6.30 23.22
N GLN A 139 28.03 -5.38 24.16
CA GLN A 139 27.69 -4.00 23.83
C GLN A 139 28.83 -3.26 23.11
N ASP A 140 30.08 -3.47 23.54
CA ASP A 140 31.26 -2.86 22.90
C ASP A 140 31.48 -3.45 21.49
N TYR A 141 31.25 -4.74 21.28
CA TYR A 141 31.26 -5.37 19.96
C TYR A 141 30.22 -4.75 19.03
N ILE A 142 28.96 -4.60 19.47
CA ILE A 142 27.89 -3.97 18.67
C ILE A 142 28.30 -2.53 18.30
N ARG A 143 28.80 -1.75 19.27
CA ARG A 143 29.28 -0.38 19.02
C ARG A 143 30.39 -0.33 17.98
N GLN A 144 31.33 -1.27 18.02
CA GLN A 144 32.44 -1.35 17.08
C GLN A 144 31.96 -1.66 15.65
N VAL A 145 31.09 -2.66 15.49
CA VAL A 145 30.50 -3.01 14.18
C VAL A 145 29.76 -1.81 13.58
N HIS A 146 28.93 -1.15 14.38
CA HIS A 146 28.18 0.02 13.90
C HIS A 146 29.10 1.22 13.57
N ALA A 147 30.15 1.43 14.36
CA ALA A 147 31.13 2.48 14.10
C ALA A 147 31.91 2.23 12.80
N GLU A 148 32.30 0.98 12.53
CA GLU A 148 32.99 0.60 11.30
C GLU A 148 32.11 0.81 10.06
N ARG A 149 30.85 0.36 10.10
CA ARG A 149 29.89 0.59 9.00
C ARG A 149 29.65 2.07 8.76
N ARG A 150 29.47 2.89 9.81
CA ARG A 150 29.34 4.35 9.67
C ARG A 150 30.58 5.01 9.08
N SER A 151 31.78 4.50 9.40
CA SER A 151 33.04 4.95 8.80
C SER A 151 33.10 4.63 7.29
N ARG A 152 32.76 3.39 6.91
CA ARG A 152 32.68 3.00 5.49
C ARG A 152 31.61 3.80 4.73
N TYR A 153 30.45 4.02 5.35
CA TYR A 153 29.40 4.88 4.81
C TYR A 153 29.90 6.29 4.53
N ALA A 154 30.52 6.94 5.53
CA ALA A 154 31.06 8.30 5.36
C ALA A 154 32.11 8.37 4.24
N THR A 155 32.99 7.37 4.16
CA THR A 155 33.99 7.24 3.10
C THR A 155 33.35 7.09 1.72
N ALA A 156 32.30 6.26 1.61
CA ALA A 156 31.61 6.03 0.34
C ALA A 156 30.84 7.27 -0.14
N ILE A 157 30.26 8.05 0.78
CA ILE A 157 29.63 9.35 0.47
C ILE A 157 30.68 10.36 -0.05
N GLU A 158 31.86 10.42 0.56
CA GLU A 158 32.95 11.26 0.06
C GLU A 158 33.40 10.82 -1.35
N GLN A 159 33.48 9.50 -1.59
CA GLN A 159 33.80 8.95 -2.90
C GLN A 159 32.79 9.33 -3.99
N LEU A 160 31.49 9.41 -3.67
CA LEU A 160 30.45 9.87 -4.63
C LEU A 160 30.69 11.31 -5.11
N SER A 161 31.38 12.13 -4.33
CA SER A 161 31.70 13.52 -4.68
C SER A 161 33.06 13.69 -5.37
N ASN A 162 33.70 12.58 -5.77
CA ASN A 162 35.03 12.61 -6.38
C ASN A 162 34.97 12.95 -7.88
N ASP A 163 35.95 13.73 -8.37
CA ASP A 163 36.03 14.08 -9.81
C ASP A 163 36.24 12.85 -10.73
N LYS A 164 36.77 11.74 -10.21
CA LYS A 164 37.03 10.53 -10.99
C LYS A 164 35.82 9.59 -10.94
N ALA A 165 35.24 9.31 -12.10
CA ALA A 165 34.09 8.42 -12.24
C ALA A 165 34.30 7.02 -11.63
N SER A 166 35.49 6.43 -11.78
CA SER A 166 35.81 5.12 -11.21
C SER A 166 35.79 5.10 -9.68
N ILE A 167 36.14 6.21 -9.02
CA ILE A 167 36.08 6.34 -7.56
C ILE A 167 34.63 6.51 -7.12
N ARG A 168 33.84 7.32 -7.82
CA ARG A 168 32.40 7.48 -7.56
C ARG A 168 31.65 6.16 -7.66
N LEU A 169 31.95 5.37 -8.69
CA LEU A 169 31.37 4.05 -8.88
C LEU A 169 31.76 3.08 -7.74
N GLY A 170 33.00 3.14 -7.26
CA GLY A 170 33.42 2.42 -6.04
C GLY A 170 32.61 2.81 -4.79
N GLY A 171 32.29 4.10 -4.66
CA GLY A 171 31.38 4.61 -3.63
C GLY A 171 29.98 4.03 -3.74
N VAL A 172 29.40 4.01 -4.96
CA VAL A 172 28.08 3.38 -5.23
C VAL A 172 28.06 1.93 -4.77
N TYR A 173 29.01 1.10 -5.20
CA TYR A 173 29.04 -0.31 -4.83
C TYR A 173 29.24 -0.54 -3.33
N THR A 174 30.02 0.33 -2.67
CA THR A 174 30.21 0.28 -1.22
C THR A 174 28.90 0.59 -0.49
N LEU A 175 28.16 1.61 -0.93
CA LEU A 175 26.86 1.97 -0.35
C LEU A 175 25.83 0.87 -0.53
N VAL A 176 25.71 0.33 -1.75
CA VAL A 176 24.81 -0.79 -2.05
C VAL A 176 25.13 -2.01 -1.17
N GLY A 177 26.41 -2.38 -1.06
CA GLY A 177 26.83 -3.48 -0.19
C GLY A 177 26.55 -3.22 1.29
N LEU A 178 26.68 -1.97 1.77
CA LEU A 178 26.32 -1.61 3.14
C LEU A 178 24.82 -1.77 3.42
N VAL A 179 23.94 -1.51 2.44
CA VAL A 179 22.50 -1.79 2.60
C VAL A 179 22.27 -3.29 2.80
N ASP A 180 22.89 -4.13 1.96
CA ASP A 180 22.79 -5.59 2.08
C ASP A 180 23.32 -6.08 3.45
N GLU A 181 24.44 -5.53 3.91
CA GLU A 181 25.01 -5.85 5.22
C GLU A 181 24.11 -5.45 6.39
N TRP A 182 23.50 -4.25 6.36
CA TRP A 182 22.56 -3.81 7.40
C TRP A 182 21.33 -4.70 7.44
N LEU A 183 20.78 -5.05 6.28
CA LEU A 183 19.63 -5.94 6.18
C LEU A 183 19.94 -7.34 6.68
N ALA A 184 21.17 -7.85 6.50
CA ALA A 184 21.56 -9.18 6.97
C ALA A 184 21.90 -9.25 8.48
N ASP A 185 22.03 -8.12 9.19
CA ASP A 185 22.56 -8.10 10.56
C ASP A 185 21.54 -8.40 11.67
N GLU A 186 20.98 -9.62 11.65
CA GLU A 186 20.06 -10.11 12.67
C GLU A 186 20.69 -10.22 14.06
N LYS A 187 22.03 -10.26 14.13
CA LYS A 187 22.76 -10.49 15.37
C LYS A 187 22.91 -9.22 16.18
N THR A 188 23.33 -8.12 15.56
CA THR A 188 23.53 -6.86 16.28
C THR A 188 22.27 -6.00 16.32
N ILE A 189 21.39 -6.14 15.32
CA ILE A 189 20.08 -5.47 15.25
C ILE A 189 18.99 -6.51 14.96
N PRO A 190 18.41 -7.14 16.01
CA PRO A 190 17.36 -8.14 15.83
C PRO A 190 16.10 -7.59 15.13
N ASP A 191 15.77 -6.33 15.39
CA ASP A 191 14.60 -5.68 14.79
C ASP A 191 14.85 -5.34 13.31
N ILE A 192 14.01 -5.88 12.42
CA ILE A 192 14.09 -5.63 10.98
C ILE A 192 13.77 -4.17 10.62
N GLU A 193 12.92 -3.49 11.38
CA GLU A 193 12.57 -2.10 11.10
C GLU A 193 13.75 -1.16 11.38
N GLU A 194 14.54 -1.41 12.42
CA GLU A 194 15.78 -0.66 12.69
C GLU A 194 16.86 -0.94 11.62
N ARG A 195 17.00 -2.20 11.17
CA ARG A 195 17.88 -2.52 10.02
C ARG A 195 17.46 -1.79 8.75
N ARG A 196 16.15 -1.74 8.48
CA ARG A 196 15.58 -1.03 7.34
C ARG A 196 15.82 0.49 7.45
N LYS A 197 15.73 1.07 8.65
CA LYS A 197 16.05 2.51 8.85
C LYS A 197 17.48 2.83 8.43
N GLU A 198 18.45 2.02 8.83
CA GLU A 198 19.87 2.21 8.44
C GLU A 198 20.05 2.06 6.91
N GLY A 199 19.41 1.06 6.30
CA GLY A 199 19.41 0.89 4.84
C GLY A 199 18.74 2.05 4.10
N GLN A 200 17.61 2.55 4.59
CA GLN A 200 16.84 3.65 3.98
C GLN A 200 17.65 4.94 3.93
N VAL A 201 18.50 5.22 4.94
CA VAL A 201 19.41 6.37 4.91
C VAL A 201 20.33 6.28 3.70
N ILE A 202 20.85 5.11 3.37
CA ILE A 202 21.72 4.92 2.21
C ILE A 202 20.93 5.04 0.90
N ILE A 203 19.75 4.43 0.81
CA ILE A 203 18.85 4.55 -0.36
C ILE A 203 18.51 6.02 -0.63
N ASN A 204 18.22 6.80 0.40
CA ASN A 204 17.94 8.23 0.28
C ASN A 204 19.11 9.00 -0.35
N ASN A 205 20.35 8.65 -0.01
CA ASN A 205 21.54 9.28 -0.58
C ASN A 205 21.78 8.87 -2.03
N LEU A 206 21.56 7.60 -2.38
CA LEU A 206 21.62 7.13 -3.78
C LEU A 206 20.57 7.84 -4.64
N CYS A 207 19.34 7.97 -4.14
CA CYS A 207 18.27 8.71 -4.80
C CYS A 207 18.59 10.21 -4.90
N ALA A 208 19.16 10.81 -3.85
CA ALA A 208 19.61 12.20 -3.87
C ALA A 208 20.72 12.45 -4.90
N TYR A 209 21.64 11.49 -5.08
CA TYR A 209 22.67 11.55 -6.12
C TYR A 209 22.03 11.55 -7.52
N ILE A 210 21.04 10.69 -7.77
CA ILE A 210 20.28 10.67 -9.03
C ILE A 210 19.51 11.98 -9.27
N ARG A 211 18.94 12.56 -8.21
CA ARG A 211 18.25 13.86 -8.27
C ARG A 211 19.20 15.05 -8.44
N SER A 212 20.51 14.86 -8.22
CA SER A 212 21.45 15.98 -8.24
C SER A 212 21.56 16.60 -9.65
N PRO A 213 21.58 17.94 -9.77
CA PRO A 213 21.73 18.61 -11.06
C PRO A 213 23.07 18.27 -11.74
N PHE A 214 23.06 18.16 -13.06
CA PHE A 214 24.27 17.97 -13.86
C PHE A 214 24.22 18.89 -15.07
N LEU A 215 25.06 19.93 -15.11
CA LEU A 215 24.93 21.02 -16.10
C LEU A 215 24.99 20.57 -17.57
N LEU A 216 25.70 19.48 -17.86
CA LEU A 216 25.83 19.00 -19.24
C LEU A 216 24.54 18.37 -19.78
N THR A 217 23.53 18.11 -18.95
CA THR A 217 22.24 17.56 -19.40
C THR A 217 21.51 18.52 -20.33
N GLU A 218 21.64 19.83 -20.13
CA GLU A 218 21.06 20.86 -21.01
C GLU A 218 21.55 20.76 -22.46
N ARG A 219 22.72 20.15 -22.66
CA ARG A 219 23.34 19.95 -23.98
C ARG A 219 23.43 18.46 -24.37
N ALA A 220 22.72 17.57 -23.66
CA ALA A 220 22.82 16.12 -23.87
C ALA A 220 22.49 15.72 -25.32
N GLU A 221 21.40 16.24 -25.89
CA GLU A 221 21.02 15.95 -27.28
C GLU A 221 22.08 16.40 -28.30
N GLN A 222 22.77 17.51 -28.03
CA GLN A 222 23.85 17.99 -28.88
C GLN A 222 25.09 17.09 -28.74
N LEU A 223 25.43 16.71 -27.50
CA LEU A 223 26.58 15.87 -27.18
C LEU A 223 26.41 14.43 -27.69
N ASP A 224 25.19 13.93 -27.81
CA ASP A 224 24.91 12.59 -28.35
C ASP A 224 25.25 12.47 -29.84
N LYS A 225 25.10 13.56 -30.60
CA LYS A 225 25.43 13.62 -32.03
C LYS A 225 26.96 13.59 -32.26
N PRO A 226 27.42 13.14 -33.44
CA PRO A 226 28.82 13.25 -33.82
C PRO A 226 29.21 14.73 -34.02
N TYR A 227 30.46 15.08 -33.69
CA TYR A 227 30.97 16.43 -33.93
C TYR A 227 31.04 16.71 -35.43
N ALA A 228 30.27 17.69 -35.90
CA ALA A 228 30.06 17.92 -37.32
C ALA A 228 31.27 18.63 -37.95
N LYS A 229 31.74 18.15 -39.12
CA LYS A 229 32.96 18.66 -39.79
C LYS A 229 32.74 20.02 -40.47
N ASP A 230 31.51 20.30 -40.85
CA ASP A 230 31.03 21.54 -41.45
C ASP A 230 31.08 22.74 -40.51
N LEU A 231 31.10 22.51 -39.18
CA LEU A 231 31.31 23.56 -38.16
C LEU A 231 32.66 24.29 -38.31
N GLN A 232 33.63 23.75 -39.07
CA GLN A 232 34.90 24.44 -39.34
C GLN A 232 34.70 25.81 -40.02
N LYS A 233 33.63 25.95 -40.82
CA LYS A 233 33.28 27.23 -41.45
C LYS A 233 32.80 28.28 -40.44
N ASP A 234 32.19 27.85 -39.34
CA ASP A 234 31.68 28.74 -38.28
C ASP A 234 32.81 29.39 -37.49
N PHE A 235 34.02 28.83 -37.54
CA PHE A 235 35.23 29.42 -36.96
C PHE A 235 36.00 30.30 -37.96
N GLY A 236 35.41 30.65 -39.12
CA GLY A 236 36.07 31.47 -40.12
C GLY A 236 37.37 30.86 -40.68
N GLY A 237 37.50 29.53 -40.61
CA GLY A 237 38.73 28.81 -40.98
C GLY A 237 39.83 28.81 -39.92
N ASP A 238 39.59 29.36 -38.72
CA ASP A 238 40.53 29.31 -37.59
C ASP A 238 40.65 27.87 -37.06
N LYS A 239 41.70 27.20 -37.50
CA LYS A 239 41.95 25.78 -37.19
C LYS A 239 42.21 25.56 -35.70
N GLU A 240 42.88 26.47 -35.02
CA GLU A 240 43.19 26.32 -33.58
C GLU A 240 41.94 26.42 -32.72
N LYS A 241 41.05 27.38 -33.00
CA LYS A 241 39.76 27.48 -32.31
C LYS A 241 38.85 26.29 -32.59
N PHE A 242 38.82 25.82 -33.83
CA PHE A 242 38.08 24.61 -34.20
C PHE A 242 38.59 23.37 -33.44
N ASP A 243 39.90 23.14 -33.43
CA ASP A 243 40.51 22.00 -32.74
C ASP A 243 40.28 22.09 -31.22
N ALA A 244 40.39 23.29 -30.63
CA ALA A 244 40.10 23.53 -29.22
C ALA A 244 38.62 23.25 -28.86
N ASN A 245 37.68 23.71 -29.69
CA ASN A 245 36.25 23.46 -29.48
C ASN A 245 35.92 21.97 -29.61
N LYS A 246 36.53 21.27 -30.58
CA LYS A 246 36.39 19.82 -30.76
C LYS A 246 36.89 19.04 -29.54
N ILE A 247 38.04 19.42 -28.97
CA ILE A 247 38.56 18.81 -27.74
C ILE A 247 37.61 19.05 -26.56
N ALA A 248 37.09 20.27 -26.42
CA ALA A 248 36.11 20.60 -25.39
C ALA A 248 34.82 19.77 -25.53
N PHE A 249 34.28 19.64 -26.74
CA PHE A 249 33.12 18.80 -27.03
C PHE A 249 33.38 17.34 -26.66
N SER A 250 34.54 16.78 -27.04
CA SER A 250 34.89 15.40 -26.67
C SER A 250 35.01 15.21 -25.15
N ARG A 251 35.52 16.20 -24.43
CA ARG A 251 35.60 16.18 -22.96
C ARG A 251 34.20 16.22 -22.33
N ASP A 252 33.35 17.14 -22.76
CA ASP A 252 31.99 17.27 -22.24
C ASP A 252 31.17 16.00 -22.54
N LYS A 253 31.32 15.44 -23.74
CA LYS A 253 30.68 14.17 -24.12
C LYS A 253 31.14 13.01 -23.24
N ALA A 254 32.44 12.91 -22.94
CA ALA A 254 32.97 11.89 -22.05
C ALA A 254 32.46 12.06 -20.61
N ALA A 255 32.44 13.29 -20.08
CA ALA A 255 31.92 13.58 -18.74
C ALA A 255 30.42 13.26 -18.62
N LEU A 256 29.64 13.54 -19.66
CA LEU A 256 28.23 13.16 -19.72
C LEU A 256 28.05 11.64 -19.68
N GLU A 257 28.83 10.90 -20.47
CA GLU A 257 28.76 9.44 -20.51
C GLU A 257 29.20 8.81 -19.18
N GLU A 258 30.24 9.33 -18.55
CA GLU A 258 30.67 8.90 -17.22
C GLU A 258 29.56 9.10 -16.17
N GLU A 259 28.88 10.25 -16.18
CA GLU A 259 27.77 10.51 -15.25
C GLU A 259 26.58 9.58 -15.51
N ARG A 260 26.23 9.34 -16.79
CA ARG A 260 25.20 8.37 -17.18
C ARG A 260 25.51 6.99 -16.62
N GLN A 261 26.74 6.51 -16.83
CA GLN A 261 27.17 5.18 -16.36
C GLN A 261 27.01 5.03 -14.85
N ILE A 262 27.43 6.03 -14.05
CA ILE A 262 27.31 5.98 -12.59
C ILE A 262 25.84 5.89 -12.16
N ARG A 263 24.98 6.78 -12.68
CA ARG A 263 23.57 6.80 -12.29
C ARG A 263 22.80 5.59 -12.80
N GLN A 264 23.12 5.09 -13.99
CA GLN A 264 22.60 3.84 -14.51
C GLN A 264 23.03 2.64 -13.67
N SER A 265 24.28 2.61 -13.18
CA SER A 265 24.74 1.59 -12.25
C SER A 265 23.91 1.59 -10.96
N ILE A 266 23.56 2.76 -10.41
CA ILE A 266 22.68 2.83 -9.23
C ILE A 266 21.31 2.21 -9.55
N ILE A 267 20.68 2.59 -10.66
CA ILE A 267 19.38 2.03 -11.08
C ILE A 267 19.46 0.52 -11.30
N LYS A 268 20.54 0.04 -11.93
CA LYS A 268 20.79 -1.38 -12.17
C LYS A 268 20.91 -2.17 -10.87
N GLU A 269 21.70 -1.68 -9.91
CA GLU A 269 21.88 -2.36 -8.61
C GLU A 269 20.59 -2.40 -7.79
N ILE A 270 19.76 -1.34 -7.87
CA ILE A 270 18.42 -1.34 -7.28
C ILE A 270 17.56 -2.41 -7.97
N ARG A 271 17.48 -2.38 -9.30
CA ARG A 271 16.67 -3.32 -10.10
C ARG A 271 17.04 -4.77 -9.80
N GLU A 272 18.32 -5.13 -9.80
CA GLU A 272 18.78 -6.51 -9.53
C GLU A 272 18.29 -7.05 -8.18
N ARG A 273 18.06 -6.18 -7.20
CA ARG A 273 17.53 -6.53 -5.86
C ARG A 273 16.02 -6.37 -5.74
N LEU A 274 15.37 -5.83 -6.76
CA LEU A 274 13.91 -5.79 -6.85
C LEU A 274 13.35 -6.92 -7.73
N GLN A 275 14.21 -7.74 -8.34
CA GLN A 275 13.80 -8.88 -9.17
C GLN A 275 13.32 -10.06 -8.33
N GLY A 276 12.03 -10.38 -8.44
CA GLY A 276 11.43 -11.54 -7.77
C GLY A 276 9.91 -11.49 -7.86
N ILE A 277 9.33 -12.30 -8.73
CA ILE A 277 7.86 -12.41 -8.84
C ILE A 277 7.34 -13.10 -7.58
N GLY A 278 6.74 -12.32 -6.67
CA GLY A 278 6.03 -12.85 -5.49
C GLY A 278 6.89 -13.11 -4.24
N THR A 279 8.21 -12.91 -4.29
CA THR A 279 9.06 -12.93 -3.09
C THR A 279 9.28 -11.50 -2.60
N GLN A 280 8.89 -11.20 -1.36
CA GLN A 280 9.19 -9.91 -0.72
C GLN A 280 10.69 -9.79 -0.49
N ASP A 281 11.43 -9.34 -1.51
CA ASP A 281 12.85 -9.01 -1.35
C ASP A 281 12.99 -7.90 -0.30
N PRO A 282 13.97 -7.97 0.62
CA PRO A 282 14.24 -6.90 1.58
C PRO A 282 14.28 -5.49 0.96
N TRP A 283 14.81 -5.32 -0.26
CA TRP A 283 14.90 -4.03 -0.94
C TRP A 283 13.57 -3.48 -1.42
N SER A 284 12.56 -4.34 -1.59
CA SER A 284 11.21 -3.91 -1.98
C SER A 284 10.55 -3.03 -0.93
N LYS A 285 11.01 -3.08 0.33
CA LYS A 285 10.41 -2.35 1.44
C LYS A 285 10.99 -0.94 1.65
N PHE A 286 11.93 -0.51 0.80
CA PHE A 286 12.46 0.85 0.85
C PHE A 286 11.61 1.83 0.04
N ASP A 287 11.52 3.06 0.53
CA ASP A 287 10.97 4.18 -0.22
C ASP A 287 12.00 4.73 -1.21
N TYR A 288 11.59 4.94 -2.45
CA TYR A 288 12.45 5.47 -3.52
C TYR A 288 11.93 6.83 -3.98
N ASP A 289 12.70 7.89 -3.70
CA ASP A 289 12.35 9.27 -4.08
C ASP A 289 13.23 9.81 -5.20
N PHE A 290 12.69 9.75 -6.41
CA PHE A 290 13.25 10.31 -7.65
C PHE A 290 12.50 11.57 -8.10
N SER A 291 11.79 12.26 -7.20
CA SER A 291 11.06 13.48 -7.53
C SER A 291 11.98 14.54 -8.14
N ASN A 292 11.55 15.15 -9.23
CA ASN A 292 12.30 16.14 -10.02
C ASN A 292 13.66 15.64 -10.56
N ALA A 293 13.92 14.33 -10.57
CA ALA A 293 15.11 13.79 -11.20
C ALA A 293 15.07 13.97 -12.72
N HIS A 294 16.22 14.25 -13.33
CA HIS A 294 16.38 14.27 -14.78
C HIS A 294 17.16 13.02 -15.22
N PHE A 295 16.46 12.07 -15.83
CA PHE A 295 17.02 10.83 -16.37
C PHE A 295 17.43 11.06 -17.84
N PHE A 296 18.66 11.52 -18.04
CA PHE A 296 19.27 11.72 -19.36
C PHE A 296 19.90 10.45 -19.93
N TYR A 297 19.38 9.30 -19.51
CA TYR A 297 19.80 7.94 -19.83
C TYR A 297 18.58 7.00 -19.69
N PRO A 298 18.56 5.84 -20.36
CA PRO A 298 17.45 4.90 -20.22
C PRO A 298 17.41 4.29 -18.82
N ILE A 299 16.19 4.04 -18.32
CA ILE A 299 15.94 3.32 -17.07
C ILE A 299 15.18 2.02 -17.34
N ASP A 300 15.52 0.98 -16.58
CA ASP A 300 14.90 -0.34 -16.68
C ASP A 300 14.54 -0.84 -15.29
N PHE A 301 13.24 -0.96 -15.04
CA PHE A 301 12.65 -1.62 -13.88
C PHE A 301 11.77 -2.80 -14.27
N THR A 302 11.94 -3.32 -15.48
CA THR A 302 11.20 -4.47 -16.01
C THR A 302 11.18 -5.63 -15.01
N TYR A 303 9.98 -6.13 -14.71
CA TYR A 303 9.69 -7.19 -13.73
C TYR A 303 10.20 -6.91 -12.29
N SER A 304 10.32 -5.64 -11.89
CA SER A 304 10.68 -5.27 -10.51
C SER A 304 9.46 -5.28 -9.57
N TYR A 305 9.69 -5.50 -8.28
CA TYR A 305 8.66 -5.43 -7.23
C TYR A 305 8.95 -4.29 -6.23
N PHE A 306 8.17 -3.21 -6.31
CA PHE A 306 8.20 -2.10 -5.35
C PHE A 306 7.14 -2.33 -4.26
N GLY A 307 7.59 -2.80 -3.10
CA GLY A 307 6.77 -3.09 -1.92
C GLY A 307 6.40 -1.86 -1.06
N ALA A 308 7.10 -0.74 -1.27
CA ALA A 308 6.96 0.54 -0.56
C ALA A 308 6.81 1.70 -1.58
N SER A 309 6.93 2.96 -1.14
CA SER A 309 6.60 4.11 -1.98
C SER A 309 7.61 4.36 -3.10
N LEU A 310 7.12 4.76 -4.28
CA LEU A 310 7.94 5.18 -5.42
C LEU A 310 7.47 6.54 -5.93
N GLN A 311 8.35 7.54 -5.87
CA GLN A 311 8.07 8.92 -6.24
C GLN A 311 8.90 9.35 -7.46
N PHE A 312 8.20 9.73 -8.53
CA PHE A 312 8.73 10.33 -9.75
C PHE A 312 8.04 11.66 -10.07
N SER A 313 7.45 12.33 -9.07
CA SER A 313 6.73 13.58 -9.29
C SER A 313 7.67 14.64 -9.88
N GLY A 314 7.29 15.23 -11.00
CA GLY A 314 8.11 16.21 -11.73
C GLY A 314 9.38 15.65 -12.39
N ALA A 315 9.59 14.32 -12.39
CA ALA A 315 10.75 13.72 -13.01
C ALA A 315 10.70 13.84 -14.55
N THR A 316 11.86 13.98 -15.20
CA THR A 316 11.98 14.01 -16.66
C THR A 316 12.77 12.81 -17.16
N PHE A 317 12.20 12.03 -18.06
CA PHE A 317 12.82 10.89 -18.72
C PHE A 317 13.19 11.27 -20.16
N SER A 318 14.49 11.52 -20.38
CA SER A 318 15.04 11.85 -21.70
C SER A 318 15.47 10.62 -22.51
N GLY A 319 15.65 9.48 -21.83
CA GLY A 319 15.81 8.16 -22.44
C GLY A 319 14.54 7.32 -22.34
N TYR A 320 14.60 6.09 -22.86
CA TYR A 320 13.53 5.10 -22.71
C TYR A 320 13.27 4.77 -21.23
N ALA A 321 12.00 4.60 -20.88
CA ALA A 321 11.59 4.24 -19.53
C ALA A 321 10.81 2.91 -19.55
N GLU A 322 11.47 1.86 -19.07
CA GLU A 322 10.96 0.48 -19.14
C GLU A 322 10.45 0.02 -17.77
N PHE A 323 9.14 -0.19 -17.67
CA PHE A 323 8.42 -0.68 -16.49
C PHE A 323 7.57 -1.91 -16.81
N CYS A 324 7.82 -2.60 -17.92
CA CYS A 324 7.08 -3.78 -18.34
C CYS A 324 7.01 -4.82 -17.21
N GLY A 325 5.81 -5.29 -16.86
CA GLY A 325 5.60 -6.30 -15.82
C GLY A 325 5.98 -5.88 -14.39
N THR A 326 6.24 -4.59 -14.14
CA THR A 326 6.59 -4.08 -12.81
C THR A 326 5.38 -4.12 -11.88
N ASN A 327 5.60 -4.45 -10.61
CA ASN A 327 4.56 -4.44 -9.59
C ASN A 327 4.82 -3.32 -8.57
N PHE A 328 3.89 -2.37 -8.51
CA PHE A 328 3.86 -1.29 -7.53
C PHE A 328 2.82 -1.63 -6.45
N ALA A 329 3.27 -2.19 -5.34
CA ALA A 329 2.43 -2.65 -4.24
C ALA A 329 1.86 -1.51 -3.36
N GLN A 330 2.32 -0.27 -3.60
CA GLN A 330 1.85 0.96 -2.98
C GLN A 330 1.56 2.01 -4.07
N ILE A 331 1.10 3.19 -3.66
CA ILE A 331 0.83 4.28 -4.60
C ILE A 331 2.14 4.75 -5.25
N ALA A 332 2.23 4.62 -6.57
CA ALA A 332 3.32 5.16 -7.37
C ALA A 332 2.94 6.55 -7.92
N ASN A 333 3.80 7.55 -7.72
CA ASN A 333 3.49 8.93 -8.08
C ASN A 333 4.35 9.42 -9.24
N PHE A 334 3.74 9.60 -10.41
CA PHE A 334 4.30 10.16 -11.63
C PHE A 334 3.67 11.51 -11.99
N SER A 335 3.05 12.21 -11.02
CA SER A 335 2.41 13.50 -11.29
C SER A 335 3.43 14.50 -11.85
N LYS A 336 3.06 15.21 -12.92
CA LYS A 336 3.92 16.16 -13.65
C LYS A 336 5.20 15.55 -14.23
N ALA A 337 5.30 14.21 -14.32
CA ALA A 337 6.43 13.58 -14.97
C ALA A 337 6.41 13.85 -16.48
N ASN A 338 7.59 13.99 -17.09
CA ASN A 338 7.74 14.24 -18.52
C ASN A 338 8.55 13.10 -19.17
N PHE A 339 7.88 12.29 -19.99
CA PHE A 339 8.49 11.22 -20.76
C PHE A 339 8.67 11.69 -22.21
N THR A 340 9.92 11.89 -22.62
CA THR A 340 10.23 12.45 -23.96
C THR A 340 10.45 11.39 -25.03
N ARG A 341 10.43 10.11 -24.64
CA ARG A 341 10.64 8.93 -25.48
C ARG A 341 9.57 7.89 -25.16
N ASP A 342 9.54 6.83 -25.97
CA ASP A 342 8.66 5.69 -25.74
C ASP A 342 8.81 5.16 -24.31
N THR A 343 7.67 4.85 -23.68
CA THR A 343 7.58 4.39 -22.31
C THR A 343 6.72 3.14 -22.24
N ASP A 344 7.21 2.09 -21.58
CA ASP A 344 6.51 0.80 -21.52
C ASP A 344 6.07 0.47 -20.08
N PHE A 345 4.77 0.50 -19.84
CA PHE A 345 4.09 -0.01 -18.65
C PHE A 345 3.26 -1.26 -18.95
N SER A 346 3.51 -1.95 -20.07
CA SER A 346 2.73 -3.13 -20.41
C SER A 346 2.83 -4.20 -19.34
N LYS A 347 1.71 -4.84 -19.01
CA LYS A 347 1.60 -5.86 -17.95
C LYS A 347 2.00 -5.38 -16.56
N ALA A 348 2.21 -4.08 -16.35
CA ALA A 348 2.50 -3.54 -15.03
C ALA A 348 1.27 -3.66 -14.12
N ASN A 349 1.51 -3.89 -12.84
CA ASN A 349 0.48 -3.94 -11.80
C ASN A 349 0.65 -2.74 -10.87
N PHE A 350 -0.33 -1.84 -10.88
CA PHE A 350 -0.39 -0.69 -10.01
C PHE A 350 -1.41 -0.93 -8.90
N THR A 351 -0.96 -0.88 -7.65
CA THR A 351 -1.90 -0.81 -6.53
C THR A 351 -2.68 0.49 -6.63
N GLY A 352 -2.01 1.62 -6.76
CA GLY A 352 -2.60 2.91 -7.15
C GLY A 352 -1.56 3.75 -7.86
N VAL A 353 -1.99 4.68 -8.72
CA VAL A 353 -1.05 5.49 -9.50
C VAL A 353 -1.56 6.90 -9.75
N GLY A 354 -0.64 7.87 -9.71
CA GLY A 354 -0.91 9.26 -10.08
C GLY A 354 -0.05 9.70 -11.26
N PHE A 355 -0.65 9.92 -12.41
CA PHE A 355 -0.10 10.53 -13.62
C PHE A 355 -0.69 11.92 -13.90
N SER A 356 -1.26 12.59 -12.88
CA SER A 356 -1.86 13.91 -13.08
C SER A 356 -0.84 14.91 -13.64
N ARG A 357 -1.22 15.60 -14.72
CA ARG A 357 -0.36 16.53 -15.48
C ARG A 357 0.93 15.90 -16.03
N ALA A 358 1.00 14.57 -16.13
CA ALA A 358 2.13 13.92 -16.78
C ALA A 358 2.07 14.14 -18.30
N THR A 359 3.24 14.22 -18.94
CA THR A 359 3.37 14.37 -20.39
C THR A 359 4.10 13.16 -20.96
N PHE A 360 3.52 12.53 -21.97
CA PHE A 360 4.12 11.47 -22.77
C PHE A 360 4.27 12.00 -24.20
N ALA A 361 5.48 12.48 -24.54
CA ALA A 361 5.77 13.12 -25.81
C ALA A 361 5.88 12.15 -27.00
N GLU A 362 5.99 10.85 -26.72
CA GLU A 362 6.00 9.74 -27.68
C GLU A 362 5.02 8.65 -27.18
N ARG A 363 5.15 7.41 -27.65
CA ARG A 363 4.16 6.36 -27.35
C ARG A 363 4.27 5.84 -25.92
N ALA A 364 3.16 5.85 -25.19
CA ALA A 364 3.02 5.24 -23.87
C ALA A 364 2.22 3.92 -23.97
N ASN A 365 2.83 2.81 -23.55
CA ASN A 365 2.21 1.49 -23.63
C ASN A 365 1.73 1.01 -22.25
N PHE A 366 0.43 0.89 -22.06
CA PHE A 366 -0.24 0.30 -20.88
C PHE A 366 -0.99 -0.99 -21.23
N THR A 367 -0.65 -1.64 -22.35
CA THR A 367 -1.29 -2.89 -22.78
C THR A 367 -1.23 -3.94 -21.68
N GLU A 368 -2.37 -4.56 -21.35
CA GLU A 368 -2.50 -5.54 -20.27
C GLU A 368 -2.09 -5.05 -18.86
N ALA A 369 -1.94 -3.73 -18.65
CA ALA A 369 -1.68 -3.18 -17.33
C ALA A 369 -2.90 -3.34 -16.40
N THR A 370 -2.66 -3.55 -15.11
CA THR A 370 -3.71 -3.69 -14.09
C THR A 370 -3.59 -2.58 -13.05
N PHE A 371 -4.68 -1.88 -12.77
CA PHE A 371 -4.79 -0.84 -11.75
C PHE A 371 -5.80 -1.29 -10.69
N THR A 372 -5.33 -1.75 -9.53
CA THR A 372 -6.21 -2.37 -8.52
C THR A 372 -6.94 -1.37 -7.62
N GLN A 373 -6.42 -0.14 -7.51
CA GLN A 373 -7.04 1.01 -6.86
C GLN A 373 -7.08 2.20 -7.85
N GLY A 374 -7.34 3.40 -7.34
CA GLY A 374 -7.53 4.58 -8.18
C GLY A 374 -6.33 4.88 -9.09
N ALA A 375 -6.61 5.18 -10.36
CA ALA A 375 -5.65 5.63 -11.35
C ALA A 375 -6.02 7.05 -11.80
N ASP A 376 -5.11 8.00 -11.57
CA ASP A 376 -5.34 9.42 -11.84
C ASP A 376 -4.50 9.90 -13.03
N PHE A 377 -5.15 10.22 -14.14
CA PHE A 377 -4.59 10.79 -15.37
C PHE A 377 -5.15 12.21 -15.63
N THR A 378 -5.61 12.91 -14.59
CA THR A 378 -6.19 14.26 -14.71
C THR A 378 -5.18 15.21 -15.37
N GLU A 379 -5.62 15.95 -16.41
CA GLU A 379 -4.79 16.87 -17.20
C GLU A 379 -3.51 16.21 -17.81
N ALA A 380 -3.48 14.88 -17.95
CA ALA A 380 -2.36 14.19 -18.59
C ALA A 380 -2.36 14.42 -20.11
N ASN A 381 -1.18 14.54 -20.71
CA ASN A 381 -1.01 14.74 -22.15
C ASN A 381 -0.31 13.52 -22.76
N PHE A 382 -1.01 12.83 -23.65
CA PHE A 382 -0.54 11.66 -24.37
C PHE A 382 -0.35 11.98 -25.85
N THR A 383 0.86 11.77 -26.36
CA THR A 383 1.08 11.84 -27.79
C THR A 383 0.44 10.63 -28.47
N GLY A 384 0.77 9.41 -28.07
CA GLY A 384 0.02 8.21 -28.43
C GLY A 384 -0.02 7.25 -27.25
N VAL A 385 -1.12 6.53 -27.07
CA VAL A 385 -1.29 5.65 -25.90
C VAL A 385 -2.02 4.36 -26.23
N GLY A 386 -1.57 3.25 -25.63
CA GLY A 386 -2.25 1.96 -25.73
C GLY A 386 -2.66 1.44 -24.36
N PHE A 387 -3.95 1.40 -24.08
CA PHE A 387 -4.61 0.77 -22.93
C PHE A 387 -5.31 -0.55 -23.32
N SER A 388 -4.93 -1.16 -24.45
CA SER A 388 -5.52 -2.42 -24.91
C SER A 388 -5.48 -3.48 -23.81
N ARG A 389 -6.63 -4.07 -23.48
CA ARG A 389 -6.78 -5.08 -22.42
C ARG A 389 -6.34 -4.63 -21.02
N ALA A 390 -6.17 -3.33 -20.79
CA ALA A 390 -5.89 -2.80 -19.46
C ALA A 390 -7.12 -3.00 -18.55
N THR A 391 -6.88 -3.24 -17.26
CA THR A 391 -7.94 -3.42 -16.26
C THR A 391 -7.85 -2.35 -15.18
N PHE A 392 -8.88 -1.52 -15.08
CA PHE A 392 -9.08 -0.52 -14.03
C PHE A 392 -10.10 -1.05 -13.02
N ALA A 393 -9.61 -1.57 -11.89
CA ALA A 393 -10.43 -2.23 -10.88
C ALA A 393 -11.20 -1.22 -10.00
N GLU A 394 -10.67 0.00 -9.86
CA GLU A 394 -11.26 1.11 -9.13
C GLU A 394 -11.34 2.36 -10.01
N ARG A 395 -11.54 3.54 -9.42
CA ARG A 395 -11.76 4.81 -10.16
C ARG A 395 -10.61 5.10 -11.14
N ALA A 396 -10.92 5.28 -12.42
CA ALA A 396 -10.01 5.77 -13.44
C ALA A 396 -10.42 7.20 -13.85
N ASN A 397 -9.53 8.17 -13.69
CA ASN A 397 -9.82 9.57 -13.95
C ASN A 397 -8.94 10.14 -15.08
N PHE A 398 -9.54 10.48 -16.20
CA PHE A 398 -8.95 11.13 -17.38
C PHE A 398 -9.53 12.54 -17.60
N THR A 399 -10.04 13.18 -16.55
CA THR A 399 -10.57 14.55 -16.63
C THR A 399 -9.56 15.50 -17.27
N GLU A 400 -9.97 16.24 -18.30
CA GLU A 400 -9.12 17.17 -19.07
C GLU A 400 -7.85 16.54 -19.68
N ALA A 401 -7.81 15.21 -19.82
CA ALA A 401 -6.69 14.55 -20.50
C ALA A 401 -6.71 14.85 -22.01
N THR A 402 -5.54 15.01 -22.61
CA THR A 402 -5.39 15.27 -24.04
C THR A 402 -4.66 14.12 -24.73
N PHE A 403 -5.19 13.67 -25.86
CA PHE A 403 -4.63 12.61 -26.69
C PHE A 403 -4.37 13.16 -28.10
N THR A 404 -3.10 13.41 -28.45
CA THR A 404 -2.75 14.11 -29.70
C THR A 404 -2.56 13.20 -30.93
N GLN A 405 -2.48 11.90 -30.70
CA GLN A 405 -2.48 10.83 -31.72
C GLN A 405 -3.40 9.69 -31.25
N GLY A 406 -3.31 8.52 -31.89
CA GLY A 406 -4.18 7.39 -31.61
C GLY A 406 -4.18 6.96 -30.14
N ALA A 407 -5.38 6.74 -29.59
CA ALA A 407 -5.59 6.23 -28.24
C ALA A 407 -6.40 4.92 -28.31
N ASP A 408 -5.77 3.81 -27.93
CA ASP A 408 -6.35 2.47 -28.03
C ASP A 408 -6.82 1.96 -26.65
N PHE A 409 -8.13 1.83 -26.48
CA PHE A 409 -8.83 1.24 -25.32
C PHE A 409 -9.52 -0.10 -25.68
N THR A 410 -9.09 -0.77 -26.76
CA THR A 410 -9.65 -2.05 -27.20
C THR A 410 -9.65 -3.08 -26.07
N GLU A 411 -10.80 -3.67 -25.78
CA GLU A 411 -10.99 -4.65 -24.70
C GLU A 411 -10.55 -4.16 -23.30
N ALA A 412 -10.40 -2.84 -23.09
CA ALA A 412 -10.14 -2.27 -21.77
C ALA A 412 -11.33 -2.53 -20.84
N LYS A 413 -11.03 -2.80 -19.56
CA LYS A 413 -12.04 -3.16 -18.55
C LYS A 413 -12.05 -2.13 -17.44
N PHE A 414 -13.22 -1.57 -17.16
CA PHE A 414 -13.45 -0.59 -16.12
C PHE A 414 -14.52 -1.13 -15.17
N THR A 415 -14.16 -1.45 -13.92
CA THR A 415 -15.10 -2.09 -12.97
C THR A 415 -15.67 -1.13 -11.92
N ARG A 416 -15.18 0.10 -11.89
CA ARG A 416 -15.67 1.26 -11.11
C ARG A 416 -15.64 2.52 -12.01
N ASN A 417 -15.99 3.68 -11.45
CA ASN A 417 -16.10 4.95 -12.17
C ASN A 417 -14.93 5.20 -13.14
N ALA A 418 -15.26 5.40 -14.42
CA ALA A 418 -14.35 5.89 -15.44
C ALA A 418 -14.81 7.28 -15.86
N ILE A 419 -13.93 8.28 -15.78
CA ILE A 419 -14.25 9.69 -15.99
C ILE A 419 -13.33 10.24 -17.08
N PHE A 420 -13.91 10.75 -18.16
CA PHE A 420 -13.27 11.42 -19.31
C PHE A 420 -13.83 12.84 -19.49
N LEU A 421 -14.34 13.45 -18.41
CA LEU A 421 -14.89 14.80 -18.38
C LEU A 421 -13.92 15.80 -19.04
N GLY A 422 -14.36 16.47 -20.11
CA GLY A 422 -13.55 17.48 -20.81
C GLY A 422 -12.30 16.94 -21.54
N ALA A 423 -12.15 15.61 -21.66
CA ALA A 423 -11.01 15.02 -22.36
C ALA A 423 -11.05 15.34 -23.88
N THR A 424 -9.89 15.43 -24.52
CA THR A 424 -9.78 15.77 -25.95
C THR A 424 -8.97 14.73 -26.70
N PHE A 425 -9.56 14.11 -27.71
CA PHE A 425 -8.93 13.17 -28.64
C PHE A 425 -8.79 13.83 -30.01
N THR A 426 -7.57 14.17 -30.42
CA THR A 426 -7.35 14.89 -31.69
C THR A 426 -7.21 13.98 -32.91
N GLN A 427 -6.98 12.68 -32.68
CA GLN A 427 -6.92 11.60 -33.67
C GLN A 427 -7.86 10.47 -33.24
N SER A 428 -7.79 9.31 -33.91
CA SER A 428 -8.67 8.17 -33.62
C SER A 428 -8.63 7.73 -32.15
N ALA A 429 -9.82 7.54 -31.56
CA ALA A 429 -10.00 7.00 -30.24
C ALA A 429 -10.79 5.69 -30.34
N ASP A 430 -10.13 4.58 -30.02
CA ASP A 430 -10.65 3.24 -30.20
C ASP A 430 -11.10 2.66 -28.85
N PHE A 431 -12.40 2.54 -28.62
CA PHE A 431 -13.03 1.85 -27.49
C PHE A 431 -13.76 0.54 -27.86
N PRO A 432 -13.34 -0.24 -28.90
CA PRO A 432 -14.09 -1.42 -29.29
C PRO A 432 -14.02 -2.48 -28.21
N LYS A 433 -15.17 -3.09 -27.92
CA LYS A 433 -15.31 -4.13 -26.88
C LYS A 433 -14.81 -3.67 -25.51
N THR A 434 -14.75 -2.36 -25.26
CA THR A 434 -14.53 -1.84 -23.91
C THR A 434 -15.67 -2.32 -23.01
N PHE A 435 -15.33 -2.80 -21.83
CA PHE A 435 -16.29 -3.36 -20.88
C PHE A 435 -16.33 -2.51 -19.62
N TYR A 436 -17.47 -1.86 -19.38
CA TYR A 436 -17.75 -1.11 -18.17
C TYR A 436 -18.87 -1.77 -17.37
N ASN A 437 -18.57 -2.20 -16.14
CA ASN A 437 -19.53 -3.00 -15.34
C ASN A 437 -19.73 -2.51 -13.90
N PHE A 438 -19.83 -1.20 -13.68
CA PHE A 438 -19.97 -0.67 -12.33
C PHE A 438 -21.39 -0.19 -11.99
N PRO A 439 -22.15 -0.85 -11.10
CA PRO A 439 -23.60 -0.67 -10.92
C PRO A 439 -24.08 0.65 -10.25
N LYS A 440 -23.23 1.68 -10.13
CA LYS A 440 -23.62 2.91 -9.39
C LYS A 440 -23.44 4.22 -10.13
N THR A 441 -22.57 4.28 -11.13
CA THR A 441 -22.32 5.52 -11.89
C THR A 441 -22.17 5.20 -13.36
N PRO A 442 -22.62 6.08 -14.28
CA PRO A 442 -22.36 5.92 -15.70
C PRO A 442 -20.88 6.10 -16.03
N PHE A 443 -20.47 5.62 -17.21
CA PHE A 443 -19.18 5.97 -17.81
C PHE A 443 -19.25 7.43 -18.26
N ASP A 444 -18.42 8.31 -17.72
CA ASP A 444 -18.57 9.74 -17.92
C ASP A 444 -17.70 10.25 -19.06
N PHE A 445 -18.31 10.58 -20.19
CA PHE A 445 -17.74 11.24 -21.35
C PHE A 445 -18.27 12.67 -21.51
N SER A 446 -18.79 13.30 -20.45
CA SER A 446 -19.32 14.66 -20.56
C SER A 446 -18.25 15.66 -21.03
N GLU A 447 -18.65 16.61 -21.88
CA GLU A 447 -17.75 17.63 -22.45
C GLU A 447 -16.53 17.07 -23.22
N VAL A 448 -16.52 15.78 -23.55
CA VAL A 448 -15.44 15.16 -24.33
C VAL A 448 -15.43 15.70 -25.76
N LYS A 449 -14.23 15.79 -26.36
CA LYS A 449 -14.06 16.22 -27.75
C LYS A 449 -13.35 15.13 -28.55
N PHE A 450 -14.04 14.52 -29.49
CA PHE A 450 -13.47 13.60 -30.48
C PHE A 450 -13.31 14.34 -31.81
N ILE A 451 -12.07 14.69 -32.18
CA ILE A 451 -11.82 15.51 -33.37
C ILE A 451 -11.80 14.68 -34.65
N GLN A 452 -11.32 13.44 -34.58
CA GLN A 452 -11.32 12.48 -35.68
C GLN A 452 -12.26 11.32 -35.33
N HIS A 453 -11.93 10.08 -35.71
CA HIS A 453 -12.77 8.92 -35.51
C HIS A 453 -12.92 8.55 -34.02
N ALA A 454 -14.14 8.24 -33.59
CA ALA A 454 -14.42 7.65 -32.28
C ALA A 454 -15.14 6.31 -32.48
N ILE A 455 -14.48 5.20 -32.11
CA ILE A 455 -14.97 3.85 -32.40
C ILE A 455 -15.38 3.18 -31.09
N PHE A 456 -16.66 2.87 -30.92
CA PHE A 456 -17.25 2.19 -29.76
C PHE A 456 -17.86 0.83 -30.13
N VAL A 457 -17.41 0.24 -31.24
CA VAL A 457 -18.00 -0.99 -31.79
C VAL A 457 -17.98 -2.14 -30.78
N GLY A 458 -19.16 -2.70 -30.49
CA GLY A 458 -19.31 -3.79 -29.53
C GLY A 458 -18.95 -3.42 -28.08
N ALA A 459 -18.83 -2.12 -27.75
CA ALA A 459 -18.59 -1.67 -26.38
C ALA A 459 -19.81 -1.98 -25.49
N THR A 460 -19.56 -2.31 -24.22
CA THR A 460 -20.63 -2.62 -23.25
C THR A 460 -20.57 -1.67 -22.06
N PHE A 461 -21.65 -0.91 -21.85
CA PHE A 461 -21.78 0.06 -20.76
C PHE A 461 -22.94 -0.31 -19.83
N THR A 462 -22.71 -1.11 -18.79
CA THR A 462 -23.83 -1.70 -18.02
C THR A 462 -24.61 -0.73 -17.13
N GLN A 463 -24.14 0.51 -16.95
CA GLN A 463 -24.86 1.59 -16.25
C GLN A 463 -25.02 2.83 -17.13
N GLY A 464 -24.97 2.64 -18.46
CA GLY A 464 -25.01 3.73 -19.41
C GLY A 464 -23.69 4.50 -19.50
N ALA A 465 -23.68 5.39 -20.48
CA ALA A 465 -22.60 6.32 -20.73
C ALA A 465 -23.18 7.73 -20.86
N ASN A 466 -22.50 8.71 -20.28
CA ASN A 466 -22.88 10.11 -20.33
C ASN A 466 -22.02 10.84 -21.36
N PHE A 467 -22.60 11.21 -22.49
CA PHE A 467 -22.00 12.03 -23.55
C PHE A 467 -22.58 13.45 -23.57
N SER A 468 -23.09 13.96 -22.43
CA SER A 468 -23.65 15.32 -22.36
C SER A 468 -22.63 16.36 -22.81
N ASN A 469 -23.04 17.25 -23.71
CA ASN A 469 -22.18 18.27 -24.33
C ASN A 469 -20.91 17.71 -24.99
N ALA A 470 -20.90 16.43 -25.36
CA ALA A 470 -19.81 15.85 -26.14
C ALA A 470 -19.80 16.42 -27.55
N ILE A 471 -18.61 16.59 -28.11
CA ILE A 471 -18.41 17.09 -29.47
C ILE A 471 -17.71 16.01 -30.29
N PHE A 472 -18.37 15.54 -31.34
CA PHE A 472 -17.83 14.62 -32.33
C PHE A 472 -17.64 15.35 -33.66
N THR A 473 -16.40 15.68 -34.02
CA THR A 473 -16.10 16.32 -35.32
C THR A 473 -15.60 15.36 -36.40
N GLY A 474 -15.27 14.13 -36.04
CA GLY A 474 -15.06 13.02 -36.98
C GLY A 474 -16.14 11.95 -36.81
N ASN A 475 -16.07 10.87 -37.59
CA ASN A 475 -17.10 9.83 -37.55
C ASN A 475 -17.14 9.16 -36.17
N ALA A 476 -18.35 8.97 -35.64
CA ALA A 476 -18.60 8.23 -34.42
C ALA A 476 -19.31 6.90 -34.76
N ASP A 477 -18.75 5.78 -34.32
CA ASP A 477 -19.26 4.44 -34.62
C ASP A 477 -19.64 3.71 -33.33
N PHE A 478 -20.94 3.61 -33.07
CA PHE A 478 -21.55 2.88 -31.96
C PHE A 478 -22.20 1.56 -32.41
N THR A 479 -21.78 1.01 -33.55
CA THR A 479 -22.33 -0.25 -34.08
C THR A 479 -22.20 -1.38 -33.05
N GLU A 480 -23.30 -2.11 -32.82
CA GLU A 480 -23.36 -3.20 -31.81
C GLU A 480 -22.97 -2.75 -30.38
N ALA A 481 -22.96 -1.44 -30.07
CA ALA A 481 -22.76 -0.98 -28.70
C ALA A 481 -23.96 -1.38 -27.84
N ASP A 482 -23.66 -2.06 -26.73
CA ASP A 482 -24.64 -2.55 -25.79
C ASP A 482 -24.64 -1.66 -24.54
N PHE A 483 -25.71 -0.90 -24.36
CA PHE A 483 -25.92 -0.07 -23.17
C PHE A 483 -26.66 -0.87 -22.06
N ASN A 484 -26.44 -2.20 -22.00
CA ASN A 484 -27.16 -3.22 -21.21
C ASN A 484 -27.56 -2.83 -19.79
N PHE A 485 -28.86 -2.92 -19.45
CA PHE A 485 -29.39 -2.78 -18.10
C PHE A 485 -30.16 -4.04 -17.71
N SER A 486 -29.51 -4.99 -17.02
CA SER A 486 -30.21 -6.13 -16.41
C SER A 486 -30.26 -6.00 -14.89
N GLU A 487 -31.50 -6.02 -14.39
CA GLU A 487 -31.93 -6.27 -13.00
C GLU A 487 -31.75 -5.13 -11.98
N VAL A 488 -32.83 -4.35 -11.81
CA VAL A 488 -33.44 -3.81 -10.57
C VAL A 488 -34.07 -2.45 -10.92
N LYS A 489 -35.29 -2.16 -10.41
CA LYS A 489 -36.01 -0.88 -10.56
C LYS A 489 -35.15 0.32 -10.15
N PHE A 490 -34.40 0.93 -11.07
CA PHE A 490 -33.76 2.25 -10.91
C PHE A 490 -33.56 2.94 -12.28
N ILE A 491 -33.76 4.25 -12.28
CA ILE A 491 -33.82 5.20 -13.40
C ILE A 491 -32.39 5.56 -13.86
N GLN A 492 -31.82 4.99 -14.94
CA GLN A 492 -30.59 5.51 -15.58
C GLN A 492 -30.57 5.32 -17.11
N HIS A 493 -29.92 6.27 -17.79
CA HIS A 493 -30.11 6.66 -19.20
C HIS A 493 -28.81 6.56 -20.02
N ALA A 494 -28.90 6.42 -21.35
CA ALA A 494 -27.82 6.85 -22.25
C ALA A 494 -28.06 8.33 -22.57
N ILE A 495 -27.12 9.22 -22.21
CA ILE A 495 -27.35 10.67 -22.21
C ILE A 495 -26.48 11.31 -23.29
N PHE A 496 -27.12 11.89 -24.30
CA PHE A 496 -26.53 12.65 -25.41
C PHE A 496 -27.04 14.11 -25.41
N VAL A 497 -27.50 14.61 -24.27
CA VAL A 497 -28.07 15.95 -24.14
C VAL A 497 -27.08 17.01 -24.60
N GLY A 498 -27.48 17.82 -25.58
CA GLY A 498 -26.64 18.85 -26.19
C GLY A 498 -25.38 18.31 -26.89
N ALA A 499 -25.32 17.01 -27.18
CA ALA A 499 -24.21 16.44 -27.94
C ALA A 499 -24.26 16.92 -29.39
N THR A 500 -23.10 17.25 -29.95
CA THR A 500 -22.99 17.71 -31.35
C THR A 500 -22.24 16.68 -32.17
N PHE A 501 -22.86 16.19 -33.24
CA PHE A 501 -22.29 15.31 -34.26
C PHE A 501 -22.17 16.10 -35.58
N THR A 502 -20.96 16.48 -35.97
CA THR A 502 -20.74 17.28 -37.20
C THR A 502 -20.33 16.44 -38.42
N GLN A 503 -20.36 15.12 -38.29
CA GLN A 503 -20.04 14.11 -39.31
C GLN A 503 -20.95 12.89 -39.08
N GLY A 504 -20.83 11.85 -39.91
CA GLY A 504 -21.66 10.65 -39.79
C GLY A 504 -21.55 10.00 -38.41
N ALA A 505 -22.70 9.77 -37.78
CA ALA A 505 -22.85 8.97 -36.56
C ALA A 505 -23.61 7.69 -36.89
N ASN A 506 -23.04 6.55 -36.51
CA ASN A 506 -23.62 5.24 -36.74
C ASN A 506 -24.01 4.59 -35.40
N PHE A 507 -25.31 4.44 -35.19
CA PHE A 507 -25.97 3.74 -34.09
C PHE A 507 -26.68 2.46 -34.58
N SER A 508 -26.34 1.96 -35.77
CA SER A 508 -26.97 0.76 -36.33
C SER A 508 -26.82 -0.43 -35.39
N ASN A 509 -27.93 -1.12 -35.15
CA ASN A 509 -28.04 -2.24 -34.21
C ASN A 509 -27.56 -1.91 -32.77
N ALA A 510 -27.47 -0.63 -32.39
CA ALA A 510 -27.18 -0.24 -31.02
C ALA A 510 -28.37 -0.60 -30.12
N ILE A 511 -28.07 -1.09 -28.92
CA ILE A 511 -29.10 -1.55 -27.98
C ILE A 511 -29.14 -0.63 -26.77
N PHE A 512 -30.22 0.15 -26.66
CA PHE A 512 -30.56 1.02 -25.55
C PHE A 512 -31.59 0.35 -24.65
N THR A 513 -31.13 -0.39 -23.66
CA THR A 513 -31.99 -1.12 -22.71
C THR A 513 -32.77 -0.20 -21.73
N GLY A 514 -32.44 1.09 -21.72
CA GLY A 514 -32.90 2.14 -20.81
C GLY A 514 -33.14 3.41 -21.61
N ASN A 515 -33.73 4.45 -21.02
CA ASN A 515 -34.10 5.66 -21.76
C ASN A 515 -32.87 6.26 -22.47
N ALA A 516 -32.97 6.46 -23.78
CA ALA A 516 -31.96 7.18 -24.56
C ALA A 516 -32.39 8.65 -24.67
N ASP A 517 -31.59 9.58 -24.13
CA ASP A 517 -31.90 11.01 -24.10
C ASP A 517 -30.99 11.77 -25.07
N PHE A 518 -31.56 12.17 -26.20
CA PHE A 518 -30.94 12.99 -27.24
C PHE A 518 -31.48 14.43 -27.20
N THR A 519 -31.97 14.90 -26.05
CA THR A 519 -32.58 16.23 -25.95
C THR A 519 -31.59 17.33 -26.37
N GLY A 520 -31.98 18.17 -27.31
CA GLY A 520 -31.13 19.24 -27.85
C GLY A 520 -29.87 18.74 -28.57
N ALA A 521 -29.77 17.45 -28.91
CA ALA A 521 -28.65 16.94 -29.68
C ALA A 521 -28.67 17.52 -31.10
N GLU A 522 -27.49 17.90 -31.59
CA GLU A 522 -27.30 18.49 -32.91
C GLU A 522 -26.62 17.47 -33.83
N PHE A 523 -27.33 17.03 -34.86
CA PHE A 523 -26.84 16.15 -35.91
C PHE A 523 -26.64 16.98 -37.19
N ASP A 524 -25.45 17.57 -37.35
CA ASP A 524 -25.14 18.47 -38.46
C ASP A 524 -24.17 17.85 -39.47
N PHE A 525 -24.72 17.14 -40.46
CA PHE A 525 -23.91 16.57 -41.54
C PHE A 525 -24.63 16.62 -42.89
N SER A 526 -24.55 17.79 -43.54
CA SER A 526 -25.14 18.00 -44.85
C SER A 526 -24.49 17.10 -45.91
N GLY A 527 -25.18 16.03 -46.33
CA GLY A 527 -24.79 15.18 -47.45
C GLY A 527 -24.51 13.71 -47.13
N ALA A 528 -24.74 13.24 -45.91
CA ALA A 528 -24.78 11.81 -45.59
C ALA A 528 -25.93 11.46 -44.65
N THR A 529 -25.98 10.18 -44.25
CA THR A 529 -27.04 9.62 -43.40
C THR A 529 -26.54 9.39 -41.98
N PHE A 530 -27.31 9.79 -40.98
CA PHE A 530 -27.22 9.35 -39.59
C PHE A 530 -27.96 8.02 -39.45
N ASP A 531 -27.23 6.96 -39.14
CA ASP A 531 -27.72 5.59 -39.23
C ASP A 531 -28.11 5.08 -37.84
N PHE A 532 -29.41 4.90 -37.62
CA PHE A 532 -30.02 4.22 -36.47
C PHE A 532 -30.71 2.92 -36.89
N SER A 533 -30.37 2.37 -38.06
CA SER A 533 -31.05 1.21 -38.61
C SER A 533 -30.91 -0.02 -37.69
N GLY A 534 -32.02 -0.69 -37.40
CA GLY A 534 -32.05 -1.81 -36.46
C GLY A 534 -31.75 -1.46 -35.00
N ALA A 535 -31.59 -0.17 -34.65
CA ALA A 535 -31.38 0.24 -33.26
C ALA A 535 -32.58 -0.15 -32.39
N THR A 536 -32.33 -0.58 -31.15
CA THR A 536 -33.37 -1.04 -30.23
C THR A 536 -33.42 -0.16 -28.99
N PHE A 537 -34.54 0.49 -28.73
CA PHE A 537 -34.83 1.34 -27.58
C PHE A 537 -35.89 0.69 -26.69
N ILE A 538 -35.51 0.11 -25.56
CA ILE A 538 -36.40 -0.75 -24.72
C ILE A 538 -37.18 0.02 -23.65
N GLN A 539 -36.70 1.20 -23.26
CA GLN A 539 -37.42 2.10 -22.33
C GLN A 539 -37.69 3.47 -22.97
N GLY A 540 -37.77 3.51 -24.30
CA GLY A 540 -38.03 4.72 -25.06
C GLY A 540 -36.80 5.56 -25.36
N ALA A 541 -37.00 6.52 -26.25
CA ALA A 541 -36.00 7.49 -26.67
C ALA A 541 -36.63 8.90 -26.66
N ASP A 542 -35.86 9.89 -26.24
CA ASP A 542 -36.25 11.29 -26.25
C ASP A 542 -35.37 12.04 -27.25
N PHE A 543 -35.96 12.56 -28.31
CA PHE A 543 -35.28 13.39 -29.32
C PHE A 543 -35.79 14.82 -29.26
N SER A 544 -36.26 15.28 -28.10
CA SER A 544 -36.84 16.62 -27.95
C SER A 544 -35.82 17.73 -28.23
N GLU A 545 -36.21 18.75 -28.99
CA GLU A 545 -35.31 19.84 -29.41
C GLU A 545 -34.09 19.37 -30.24
N ALA A 546 -34.05 18.09 -30.66
CA ALA A 546 -32.96 17.58 -31.48
C ALA A 546 -33.04 18.16 -32.90
N GLN A 547 -31.89 18.52 -33.44
CA GLN A 547 -31.78 19.11 -34.78
C GLN A 547 -31.08 18.13 -35.72
N PHE A 548 -31.68 17.87 -36.87
CA PHE A 548 -31.11 17.00 -37.90
C PHE A 548 -30.89 17.80 -39.19
N ILE A 549 -29.63 17.99 -39.56
CA ILE A 549 -29.18 18.65 -40.79
C ILE A 549 -28.43 17.61 -41.62
N GLY A 550 -29.16 16.63 -42.16
CA GLY A 550 -28.64 15.47 -42.89
C GLY A 550 -29.59 14.30 -42.76
N ASN A 551 -29.66 13.41 -43.76
CA ASN A 551 -30.64 12.31 -43.79
C ASN A 551 -30.53 11.44 -42.53
N THR A 552 -31.65 10.89 -42.05
CA THR A 552 -31.66 10.04 -40.85
C THR A 552 -32.40 8.74 -41.14
N ASP A 553 -31.76 7.61 -40.85
CA ASP A 553 -32.28 6.27 -41.10
C ASP A 553 -32.58 5.57 -39.77
N PHE A 554 -33.86 5.39 -39.48
CA PHE A 554 -34.41 4.58 -38.37
C PHE A 554 -35.06 3.30 -38.91
N SER A 555 -34.73 2.86 -40.12
CA SER A 555 -35.33 1.66 -40.70
C SER A 555 -35.06 0.45 -39.80
N LYS A 556 -36.07 -0.40 -39.59
CA LYS A 556 -35.99 -1.57 -38.69
C LYS A 556 -35.70 -1.24 -37.22
N ALA A 557 -35.68 0.03 -36.84
CA ALA A 557 -35.50 0.41 -35.45
C ALA A 557 -36.70 -0.05 -34.62
N SER A 558 -36.45 -0.45 -33.38
CA SER A 558 -37.49 -0.89 -32.45
C SER A 558 -37.55 0.05 -31.26
N PHE A 559 -38.73 0.61 -30.98
CA PHE A 559 -39.03 1.50 -29.88
C PHE A 559 -40.05 0.84 -28.97
N THR A 560 -39.58 0.11 -27.98
CA THR A 560 -40.42 -0.57 -26.98
C THR A 560 -40.48 0.23 -25.69
N VAL A 561 -41.64 0.27 -25.03
CA VAL A 561 -41.76 0.75 -23.65
C VAL A 561 -42.63 -0.20 -22.84
N ASN A 562 -42.07 -0.74 -21.75
CA ASN A 562 -42.73 -1.74 -20.91
C ASN A 562 -43.83 -1.19 -19.95
N ASN A 563 -44.06 0.12 -19.91
CA ASN A 563 -45.06 0.80 -19.08
C ASN A 563 -45.93 1.75 -19.91
N ASP A 564 -47.06 2.23 -19.37
CA ASP A 564 -47.89 3.32 -19.96
C ASP A 564 -47.18 4.71 -19.98
N ASP A 565 -45.85 4.74 -19.78
CA ASP A 565 -45.02 5.94 -19.91
C ASP A 565 -44.74 6.20 -21.41
N LEU A 566 -44.59 7.49 -21.78
CA LEU A 566 -44.39 7.93 -23.17
C LEU A 566 -43.27 7.12 -23.85
N CYS A 567 -43.59 6.46 -24.97
CA CYS A 567 -42.56 6.05 -25.93
C CYS A 567 -42.22 7.27 -26.81
N GLY A 568 -40.97 7.34 -27.28
CA GLY A 568 -40.58 8.23 -28.38
C GLY A 568 -41.21 9.62 -28.39
N THR A 569 -40.70 10.56 -27.60
CA THR A 569 -41.01 11.96 -27.88
C THR A 569 -39.99 12.47 -28.86
N VAL A 570 -40.35 12.49 -30.14
CA VAL A 570 -39.53 13.06 -31.20
C VAL A 570 -40.04 14.47 -31.46
N TYR A 571 -39.59 15.44 -30.65
CA TYR A 571 -39.76 16.87 -30.99
C TYR A 571 -38.53 17.34 -31.75
N THR A 572 -38.57 17.40 -33.07
CA THR A 572 -37.50 18.02 -33.85
C THR A 572 -37.90 19.45 -34.23
N GLU A 573 -37.14 20.44 -33.79
CA GLU A 573 -37.28 21.79 -34.33
C GLU A 573 -36.37 21.90 -35.57
N LEU A 574 -36.99 22.21 -36.72
CA LEU A 574 -36.32 22.48 -38.01
C LEU A 574 -35.31 21.41 -38.44
N SER A 575 -35.78 20.26 -38.92
CA SER A 575 -34.92 19.27 -39.59
C SER A 575 -34.87 19.51 -41.09
N MET A 576 -33.67 19.67 -41.67
CA MET A 576 -33.44 19.72 -43.13
C MET A 576 -33.23 18.32 -43.76
N ALA A 577 -33.69 17.27 -43.10
CA ALA A 577 -33.39 15.88 -43.41
C ALA A 577 -34.58 15.08 -43.96
N THR A 578 -34.30 14.09 -44.81
CA THR A 578 -35.23 12.97 -44.99
C THR A 578 -35.15 12.02 -43.80
N PHE A 579 -36.28 11.49 -43.34
CA PHE A 579 -36.33 10.46 -42.32
C PHE A 579 -36.89 9.16 -42.89
N ASP A 580 -36.23 8.04 -42.59
CA ASP A 580 -36.68 6.70 -42.94
C ASP A 580 -37.03 5.93 -41.67
N PHE A 581 -38.31 5.65 -41.43
CA PHE A 581 -38.82 4.79 -40.37
C PHE A 581 -39.38 3.48 -40.94
N SER A 582 -38.99 3.08 -42.15
CA SER A 582 -39.50 1.87 -42.77
C SER A 582 -39.19 0.61 -41.96
N GLU A 583 -40.13 -0.33 -41.91
CA GLU A 583 -40.02 -1.57 -41.11
C GLU A 583 -39.76 -1.35 -39.61
N SER A 584 -39.92 -0.12 -39.08
CA SER A 584 -39.71 0.18 -37.66
C SER A 584 -40.87 -0.32 -36.80
N ILE A 585 -40.59 -0.65 -35.54
CA ILE A 585 -41.58 -1.17 -34.59
C ILE A 585 -41.73 -0.17 -33.46
N PHE A 586 -42.88 0.47 -33.36
CA PHE A 586 -43.28 1.31 -32.23
C PHE A 586 -44.17 0.50 -31.29
N ASP A 587 -43.52 -0.18 -30.34
CA ASP A 587 -44.17 -0.94 -29.27
C ASP A 587 -44.37 -0.10 -28.00
N GLY A 588 -45.13 0.99 -28.15
CA GLY A 588 -45.33 2.03 -27.14
C GLY A 588 -46.04 3.26 -27.73
N TYR A 589 -46.49 4.20 -26.89
CA TYR A 589 -47.12 5.44 -27.38
C TYR A 589 -46.10 6.35 -28.05
N VAL A 590 -46.19 6.69 -29.33
CA VAL A 590 -45.21 7.55 -30.02
C VAL A 590 -45.73 8.97 -30.25
N PHE A 591 -44.88 9.98 -30.06
CA PHE A 591 -45.22 11.39 -30.23
C PHE A 591 -44.26 12.08 -31.20
N PHE A 592 -44.77 12.43 -32.37
CA PHE A 592 -44.14 13.33 -33.35
C PHE A 592 -44.72 14.75 -33.27
N SER A 593 -45.52 15.04 -32.24
CA SER A 593 -46.21 16.31 -32.04
C SER A 593 -45.22 17.49 -32.19
N CYS A 594 -45.63 18.60 -32.81
CA CYS A 594 -44.79 19.79 -33.04
C CYS A 594 -43.45 19.55 -33.79
N ALA A 595 -43.16 18.35 -34.28
CA ALA A 595 -41.96 18.09 -35.08
C ALA A 595 -42.03 18.82 -36.42
N THR A 596 -40.88 19.22 -36.96
CA THR A 596 -40.77 19.83 -38.29
C THR A 596 -39.92 18.96 -39.20
N PHE A 597 -40.56 18.32 -40.18
CA PHE A 597 -39.90 17.56 -41.23
C PHE A 597 -39.75 18.45 -42.48
N ALA A 598 -38.55 18.94 -42.80
CA ALA A 598 -38.38 19.80 -43.98
C ALA A 598 -38.34 19.03 -45.30
N GLU A 599 -38.10 17.73 -45.27
CA GLU A 599 -38.10 16.84 -46.45
C GLU A 599 -39.03 15.64 -46.20
N ARG A 600 -38.93 14.62 -47.06
CA ARG A 600 -39.76 13.40 -47.01
C ARG A 600 -39.53 12.58 -45.73
N VAL A 601 -40.61 12.04 -45.17
CA VAL A 601 -40.60 11.03 -44.10
C VAL A 601 -41.31 9.76 -44.56
N ASP A 602 -40.70 8.60 -44.33
CA ASP A 602 -41.19 7.29 -44.75
C ASP A 602 -41.52 6.41 -43.53
N PHE A 603 -42.74 5.87 -43.48
CA PHE A 603 -43.25 4.95 -42.46
C PHE A 603 -43.72 3.61 -43.07
N THR A 604 -43.31 3.29 -44.30
CA THR A 604 -43.70 2.06 -45.00
C THR A 604 -43.36 0.81 -44.17
N GLU A 605 -44.33 -0.09 -43.96
CA GLU A 605 -44.20 -1.27 -43.08
C GLU A 605 -43.90 -0.98 -41.60
N ALA A 606 -44.00 0.27 -41.15
CA ALA A 606 -43.88 0.58 -39.73
C ALA A 606 -45.07 -0.01 -38.95
N ILE A 607 -44.80 -0.55 -37.76
CA ILE A 607 -45.80 -1.21 -36.90
C ILE A 607 -46.04 -0.36 -35.66
N PHE A 608 -47.27 0.10 -35.45
CA PHE A 608 -47.71 0.87 -34.29
C PHE A 608 -48.61 0.02 -33.40
N THR A 609 -48.10 -0.49 -32.27
CA THR A 609 -48.87 -1.36 -31.37
C THR A 609 -49.75 -0.57 -30.38
N ARG A 610 -49.41 0.70 -30.14
CA ARG A 610 -50.07 1.65 -29.23
C ARG A 610 -50.39 2.98 -29.96
N GLY A 611 -50.81 4.01 -29.22
CA GLY A 611 -51.22 5.30 -29.80
C GLY A 611 -50.08 6.06 -30.49
N ALA A 612 -50.43 6.88 -31.47
CA ALA A 612 -49.49 7.69 -32.25
C ALA A 612 -50.05 9.10 -32.46
N SER A 613 -49.26 10.13 -32.12
CA SER A 613 -49.67 11.54 -32.22
C SER A 613 -48.73 12.35 -33.12
N PHE A 614 -49.32 13.01 -34.11
CA PHE A 614 -48.72 13.99 -35.03
C PHE A 614 -49.29 15.39 -34.83
N SER A 615 -49.82 15.66 -33.64
CA SER A 615 -50.45 16.93 -33.29
C SER A 615 -49.52 18.12 -33.52
N GLY A 616 -49.88 19.02 -34.44
CA GLY A 616 -49.07 20.22 -34.71
C GLY A 616 -47.74 19.93 -35.42
N THR A 617 -47.55 18.73 -35.97
CA THR A 617 -46.39 18.40 -36.81
C THR A 617 -46.45 19.18 -38.12
N THR A 618 -45.33 19.73 -38.57
CA THR A 618 -45.21 20.43 -39.86
C THR A 618 -44.46 19.55 -40.86
N PHE A 619 -45.09 19.26 -42.00
CA PHE A 619 -44.56 18.47 -43.10
C PHE A 619 -44.33 19.35 -44.34
N HIS A 620 -43.06 19.55 -44.70
CA HIS A 620 -42.71 20.21 -45.97
C HIS A 620 -42.52 19.22 -47.13
N GLY A 621 -42.38 17.92 -46.84
CA GLY A 621 -42.49 16.81 -47.79
C GLY A 621 -43.68 15.90 -47.48
N ASP A 622 -44.11 15.08 -48.45
CA ASP A 622 -45.25 14.18 -48.30
C ASP A 622 -44.91 13.01 -47.34
N PRO A 623 -45.66 12.80 -46.23
CA PRO A 623 -45.44 11.66 -45.36
C PRO A 623 -45.97 10.37 -45.99
N ILE A 624 -45.10 9.36 -46.14
CA ILE A 624 -45.45 8.09 -46.78
C ILE A 624 -45.76 7.05 -45.70
N PHE A 625 -46.96 6.46 -45.74
CA PHE A 625 -47.34 5.34 -44.87
C PHE A 625 -47.55 4.03 -45.64
N ALA A 626 -47.66 4.10 -46.96
CA ALA A 626 -47.84 2.94 -47.81
C ALA A 626 -47.21 3.18 -49.18
N PHE A 627 -46.63 2.13 -49.73
CA PHE A 627 -46.00 2.16 -51.05
C PHE A 627 -46.45 0.95 -51.86
N THR A 628 -47.05 1.21 -53.02
CA THR A 628 -47.43 0.18 -53.99
C THR A 628 -46.51 0.24 -55.20
N PHE A 629 -45.93 -0.88 -55.60
CA PHE A 629 -45.25 -0.99 -56.89
C PHE A 629 -45.68 -2.22 -57.68
N LEU A 630 -45.48 -2.15 -59.00
CA LEU A 630 -45.75 -3.25 -59.92
C LEU A 630 -44.63 -4.29 -59.79
N ALA A 631 -44.94 -5.46 -59.23
CA ALA A 631 -44.03 -6.59 -59.22
C ALA A 631 -43.88 -7.19 -60.63
N ASP A 632 -42.83 -7.99 -60.84
CA ASP A 632 -42.45 -8.56 -62.14
C ASP A 632 -43.58 -9.37 -62.84
N ASP A 633 -44.57 -9.85 -62.08
CA ASP A 633 -45.69 -10.68 -62.54
C ASP A 633 -47.00 -9.90 -62.85
N CYS A 634 -46.95 -8.56 -62.92
CA CYS A 634 -48.14 -7.68 -63.06
C CYS A 634 -49.12 -7.70 -61.87
N ASP A 635 -48.73 -8.30 -60.76
CA ASP A 635 -49.40 -8.14 -59.47
C ASP A 635 -48.84 -6.90 -58.76
N TYR A 636 -49.70 -6.18 -58.06
CA TYR A 636 -49.31 -5.05 -57.22
C TYR A 636 -48.97 -5.60 -55.84
N GLU A 637 -47.75 -5.37 -55.38
CA GLU A 637 -47.38 -5.57 -53.97
C GLU A 637 -47.50 -4.23 -53.28
N THR A 638 -48.27 -4.19 -52.19
CA THR A 638 -48.38 -3.03 -51.31
C THR A 638 -47.65 -3.31 -50.00
N TYR A 639 -46.81 -2.36 -49.63
CA TYR A 639 -46.06 -2.34 -48.38
C TYR A 639 -46.74 -1.27 -47.52
N GLU A 640 -47.45 -1.69 -46.46
CA GLU A 640 -48.37 -0.85 -45.70
C GLU A 640 -47.92 -0.74 -44.24
N ALA A 641 -47.97 0.46 -43.67
CA ALA A 641 -47.87 0.64 -42.22
C ALA A 641 -49.05 -0.06 -41.52
N LYS A 642 -48.82 -0.56 -40.31
CA LYS A 642 -49.80 -1.34 -39.53
C LYS A 642 -50.14 -0.65 -38.21
N PHE A 643 -51.44 -0.53 -37.93
CA PHE A 643 -51.96 0.11 -36.72
C PHE A 643 -52.79 -0.88 -35.90
N SER A 644 -52.50 -0.98 -34.60
CA SER A 644 -53.16 -1.92 -33.71
C SER A 644 -54.62 -1.55 -33.43
N CYS A 645 -55.53 -2.51 -33.59
CA CYS A 645 -56.95 -2.34 -33.21
C CYS A 645 -57.20 -2.46 -31.69
N ARG A 646 -56.15 -2.69 -30.89
CA ARG A 646 -56.22 -2.83 -29.42
C ARG A 646 -56.10 -1.51 -28.66
N VAL A 647 -55.82 -0.42 -29.37
CA VAL A 647 -55.69 0.91 -28.76
C VAL A 647 -57.05 1.60 -28.62
N ASN A 648 -57.15 2.60 -27.75
CA ASN A 648 -58.29 3.49 -27.78
C ASN A 648 -58.19 4.36 -29.05
N PRO A 649 -59.21 4.41 -29.94
CA PRO A 649 -59.12 5.16 -31.19
C PRO A 649 -58.74 6.64 -31.03
N THR A 650 -59.03 7.25 -29.87
CA THR A 650 -58.66 8.65 -29.58
C THR A 650 -57.17 8.86 -29.33
N ASP A 651 -56.41 7.79 -29.14
CA ASP A 651 -54.96 7.83 -28.93
C ASP A 651 -54.21 7.94 -30.27
N TYR A 652 -54.91 7.77 -31.39
CA TYR A 652 -54.44 8.14 -32.71
C TYR A 652 -54.83 9.58 -33.02
N ASN A 653 -53.83 10.41 -33.28
CA ASN A 653 -54.00 11.80 -33.67
C ASN A 653 -53.11 12.13 -34.87
N PHE A 654 -53.72 12.32 -36.05
CA PHE A 654 -53.03 12.65 -37.29
C PHE A 654 -53.24 14.11 -37.72
N GLU A 655 -53.65 14.99 -36.80
CA GLU A 655 -53.85 16.42 -37.06
C GLU A 655 -52.53 17.19 -37.11
N ALA A 656 -51.96 17.29 -38.31
CA ALA A 656 -50.79 18.16 -38.60
C ALA A 656 -51.09 19.66 -38.38
N ASP A 657 -50.04 20.48 -38.28
CA ASP A 657 -50.15 21.94 -38.18
C ASP A 657 -51.02 22.51 -39.33
N PRO A 658 -51.96 23.44 -39.06
CA PRO A 658 -52.79 24.05 -40.09
C PRO A 658 -52.02 24.69 -41.24
N GLU A 659 -50.82 25.20 -40.97
CA GLU A 659 -49.91 25.84 -41.92
C GLU A 659 -48.99 24.83 -42.63
N SER A 660 -49.05 23.54 -42.27
CA SER A 660 -48.28 22.47 -42.91
C SER A 660 -48.66 22.33 -44.41
N PRO A 661 -47.68 22.39 -45.33
CA PRO A 661 -47.93 22.21 -46.77
C PRO A 661 -48.53 20.85 -47.14
N TYR A 662 -48.07 19.79 -46.48
CA TYR A 662 -48.59 18.43 -46.63
C TYR A 662 -49.37 18.01 -45.37
N LYS A 663 -50.38 17.17 -45.55
CA LYS A 663 -51.23 16.65 -44.46
C LYS A 663 -51.30 15.14 -44.58
N ILE A 664 -51.53 14.48 -43.45
CA ILE A 664 -51.80 13.05 -43.43
C ILE A 664 -53.23 12.83 -43.94
N GLU A 665 -53.40 12.22 -45.11
CA GLU A 665 -54.71 11.76 -45.57
C GLU A 665 -55.16 10.58 -44.70
N THR A 666 -56.37 10.64 -44.17
CA THR A 666 -56.91 9.61 -43.28
C THR A 666 -58.18 8.98 -43.83
N GLU A 667 -58.42 7.71 -43.50
CA GLU A 667 -59.67 7.01 -43.76
C GLU A 667 -60.26 6.39 -42.50
N GLU A 668 -61.57 6.10 -42.54
CA GLU A 668 -62.24 5.40 -41.45
C GLU A 668 -62.21 3.89 -41.73
N GLN A 669 -61.57 3.13 -40.84
CA GLN A 669 -61.64 1.68 -40.82
C GLN A 669 -62.36 1.19 -39.56
N GLU A 670 -63.13 0.11 -39.67
CA GLU A 670 -63.91 -0.45 -38.56
C GLU A 670 -63.41 -1.84 -38.20
N HIS A 671 -63.11 -2.05 -36.91
CA HIS A 671 -62.78 -3.35 -36.35
C HIS A 671 -63.67 -3.64 -35.14
N ASN A 672 -64.41 -4.75 -35.15
CA ASN A 672 -65.32 -5.16 -34.07
C ASN A 672 -66.32 -4.08 -33.60
N GLY A 673 -66.82 -3.23 -34.52
CA GLY A 673 -67.77 -2.16 -34.21
C GLY A 673 -67.16 -0.88 -33.66
N ILE A 674 -65.82 -0.82 -33.55
CA ILE A 674 -65.06 0.37 -33.18
C ILE A 674 -64.46 0.98 -34.45
N LYS A 675 -64.66 2.29 -34.61
CA LYS A 675 -64.15 3.06 -35.75
C LYS A 675 -62.80 3.67 -35.39
N PHE A 676 -61.83 3.51 -36.28
CA PHE A 676 -60.50 4.10 -36.20
C PHE A 676 -60.32 5.06 -37.37
N ILE A 677 -59.67 6.18 -37.11
CA ILE A 677 -59.22 7.12 -38.14
C ILE A 677 -57.70 6.90 -38.24
N ILE A 678 -57.26 6.27 -39.32
CA ILE A 678 -55.84 5.97 -39.57
C ILE A 678 -55.41 6.52 -40.92
N PRO A 679 -54.09 6.61 -41.21
CA PRO A 679 -53.63 7.07 -42.51
C PRO A 679 -54.18 6.20 -43.64
N LYS A 680 -54.46 6.81 -44.78
CA LYS A 680 -55.03 6.11 -45.92
C LYS A 680 -54.06 5.05 -46.45
N ASP A 681 -54.61 3.97 -47.01
CA ASP A 681 -53.85 2.87 -47.62
C ASP A 681 -52.98 2.12 -46.58
N THR A 682 -53.39 2.11 -45.30
CA THR A 682 -52.72 1.39 -44.20
C THR A 682 -53.60 0.29 -43.61
N GLU A 683 -53.01 -0.62 -42.83
CA GLU A 683 -53.72 -1.80 -42.31
C GLU A 683 -54.04 -1.69 -40.80
N LEU A 684 -55.29 -1.95 -40.41
CA LEU A 684 -55.62 -2.30 -39.02
C LEU A 684 -55.33 -3.77 -38.74
N PHE A 685 -54.54 -4.07 -37.71
CA PHE A 685 -54.23 -5.44 -37.30
C PHE A 685 -54.50 -5.71 -35.82
N ASP A 686 -54.70 -6.98 -35.46
CA ASP A 686 -54.81 -7.43 -34.06
C ASP A 686 -53.47 -8.03 -33.59
N PRO A 687 -52.69 -7.36 -32.73
CA PRO A 687 -51.39 -7.87 -32.28
C PRO A 687 -51.46 -9.20 -31.52
N ASP A 688 -52.64 -9.59 -31.03
CA ASP A 688 -52.86 -10.87 -30.32
C ASP A 688 -53.31 -12.02 -31.23
N ASP A 689 -53.60 -11.76 -32.52
CA ASP A 689 -54.04 -12.80 -33.46
C ASP A 689 -52.82 -13.54 -34.05
N PRO A 690 -52.66 -14.85 -33.78
CA PRO A 690 -51.53 -15.64 -34.28
C PRO A 690 -51.56 -15.91 -35.79
N SER A 691 -52.58 -15.42 -36.52
CA SER A 691 -52.68 -15.51 -37.98
C SER A 691 -52.19 -14.27 -38.73
N ASN A 692 -51.77 -13.21 -38.01
CA ASN A 692 -51.23 -11.95 -38.54
C ASN A 692 -49.74 -12.00 -38.88
#